data_AF-A0A521IH02-F1
#
_entry.id   AF-A0A521IH02-F1
#
_cell.length_a   1.000
_cell.length_b   1.000
_cell.length_c   1.000
_cell.angle_alpha   90.00
_cell.angle_beta   90.00
_cell.angle_gamma   90.00
#
_symmetry.space_group_name_H-M   'P 1'
#
loop_
_entity.id
_entity.type
_entity.pdbx_description
1 polymer ?
#
loop_
_entity_poly.entity_id
_entity_poly.type
_entity_poly.pdbx_seq_one_letter_code
_entity_poly.pdbx_strand_id
1 'polypeptide(L)'
;MTPQGFSFASTFNIVSGFYILFFVISLVLGVYVYVKNQGNSVARVFLLLSIALAILHFGEIFFSWSGFREDAFFFTKIKSIGFVFWWPLMLNLNLLMRDRNVSSKWKILLIVLYLYSAVCVLSFFLGYSHASDYIRTGNIWIDKPYWSPIGIPYLFMMPLCLFLDFWLLFTMHFRAKQESNVLLYQQTKVMIIFGIPFAALGMLMNIVFPMLGVIVPSVGHLFIGLWICVIGYAIVRYRYLVPTLEFASRQIFTIAGEMIVITDLQYRITEYNLAFAHTLGGPVPANTPLQQIVDGLESDFFTESGSSSVANGIGYISLQDRPVVYVNVKKSFLYDKNLRIGVVFVLGDITDLHTLNEGLERKVAERTRDLESAKTEAERRLAITAVYTRRSIVDVIESGGDPRTFAPKNKTVAVLFSDMRDFTGISESLSPIETVQMLNCYFDRMNECILANRGEIDKLIGDCIMAIHTDVESALNAAIDMRQALRSLNDSGLSSSRINNGIGINFGEVVAGNIGSSDKMDYTVIGDIVNSASRIEALTKYYWLPVLVSEDVYHCLAGRYAFRFIDRVLVKGRKTPLALYECFDYETDAIRKLKTDSVDEYAHLYALYEAGDFRKAGAGYADLCKRFGPHTYYDGVSKDPVLDFYLERCRRLEKIRDEGGLVSWNGVFEFKEK
;
A
#
# COMPACT_ATOMS: atom_id res chain seq x y z
N MET A 1 7.04 -90.18 -22.55
CA MET A 1 6.51 -91.54 -22.35
C MET A 1 6.49 -91.82 -20.85
N THR A 2 5.32 -91.80 -20.20
CA THR A 2 5.20 -92.24 -18.80
C THR A 2 5.12 -93.78 -18.76
N PRO A 3 5.89 -94.50 -17.92
CA PRO A 3 5.81 -95.95 -17.83
C PRO A 3 4.43 -96.39 -17.34
N GLN A 4 3.97 -97.57 -17.77
CA GLN A 4 2.80 -98.20 -17.16
C GLN A 4 3.03 -98.35 -15.64
N GLY A 5 2.13 -97.78 -14.83
CA GLY A 5 2.21 -97.76 -13.37
C GLY A 5 2.65 -96.42 -12.74
N PHE A 6 3.04 -95.42 -13.53
CA PHE A 6 3.34 -94.08 -12.99
C PHE A 6 2.04 -93.33 -12.63
N SER A 7 1.81 -93.12 -11.34
CA SER A 7 0.73 -92.26 -10.82
C SER A 7 1.35 -91.07 -10.09
N PHE A 8 0.93 -89.85 -10.44
CA PHE A 8 1.30 -88.63 -9.69
C PHE A 8 0.96 -88.75 -8.20
N ALA A 9 -0.08 -89.51 -7.84
CA ALA A 9 -0.47 -89.75 -6.45
C ALA A 9 0.51 -90.67 -5.70
N SER A 10 1.29 -91.50 -6.39
CA SER A 10 2.27 -92.42 -5.79
C SER A 10 3.63 -91.77 -5.46
N THR A 11 3.91 -90.58 -6.02
CA THR A 11 5.12 -89.78 -5.78
C THR A 11 4.90 -88.61 -4.81
N PHE A 12 3.65 -88.36 -4.40
CA PHE A 12 3.33 -87.34 -3.42
C PHE A 12 3.76 -87.77 -2.01
N ASN A 13 4.68 -87.02 -1.41
CA ASN A 13 5.11 -87.21 -0.03
C ASN A 13 4.86 -85.94 0.80
N ILE A 14 4.94 -86.08 2.13
CA ILE A 14 4.66 -84.97 3.07
C ILE A 14 5.57 -83.75 2.81
N VAL A 15 6.80 -83.98 2.33
CA VAL A 15 7.79 -82.93 2.02
C VAL A 15 7.35 -82.13 0.79
N SER A 16 6.86 -82.77 -0.27
CA SER A 16 6.28 -82.10 -1.43
C SER A 16 5.06 -81.25 -1.04
N GLY A 17 4.25 -81.73 -0.10
CA GLY A 17 3.13 -80.97 0.47
C GLY A 17 3.58 -79.68 1.15
N PHE A 18 4.66 -79.72 1.94
CA PHE A 18 5.25 -78.52 2.53
C PHE A 18 5.79 -77.56 1.46
N TYR A 19 6.42 -78.06 0.40
CA TYR A 19 6.91 -77.20 -0.68
C TYR A 19 5.78 -76.48 -1.44
N ILE A 20 4.64 -77.15 -1.68
CA ILE A 20 3.45 -76.49 -2.25
C ILE A 20 2.95 -75.38 -1.33
N LEU A 21 2.88 -75.67 -0.02
CA LEU A 21 2.44 -74.69 0.96
C LEU A 21 3.35 -73.45 0.97
N PHE A 22 4.67 -73.64 1.02
CA PHE A 22 5.62 -72.53 1.03
C PHE A 22 5.72 -71.80 -0.31
N PHE A 23 5.49 -72.47 -1.44
CA PHE A 23 5.34 -71.82 -2.74
C PHE A 23 4.20 -70.79 -2.71
N VAL A 24 3.01 -71.22 -2.24
CA VAL A 24 1.84 -70.33 -2.14
C VAL A 24 2.08 -69.21 -1.11
N ILE A 25 2.61 -69.55 0.07
CA ILE A 25 2.85 -68.55 1.13
C ILE A 25 3.82 -67.48 0.66
N SER A 26 4.93 -67.86 0.01
CA SER A 26 5.95 -66.91 -0.43
C SER A 26 5.37 -65.90 -1.42
N LEU A 27 4.58 -66.37 -2.39
CA LEU A 27 3.98 -65.50 -3.40
C LEU A 27 2.91 -64.57 -2.82
N VAL A 28 1.99 -65.11 -2.01
CA VAL A 28 0.92 -64.34 -1.35
C VAL A 28 1.52 -63.30 -0.40
N LEU A 29 2.51 -63.68 0.40
CA LEU A 29 3.14 -62.80 1.37
C LEU A 29 3.92 -61.66 0.70
N GLY A 30 4.67 -61.96 -0.35
CA GLY A 30 5.41 -60.96 -1.13
C GLY A 30 4.48 -59.91 -1.75
N VAL A 31 3.40 -60.35 -2.42
CA VAL A 31 2.39 -59.46 -3.01
C VAL A 31 1.70 -58.63 -1.94
N TYR A 32 1.30 -59.25 -0.82
CA TYR A 32 0.63 -58.56 0.28
C TYR A 32 1.49 -57.44 0.87
N VAL A 33 2.78 -57.70 1.14
CA VAL A 33 3.72 -56.70 1.64
C VAL A 33 3.89 -55.55 0.65
N TYR A 34 4.01 -55.85 -0.64
CA TYR A 34 4.18 -54.84 -1.68
C TYR A 34 2.96 -53.92 -1.79
N VAL A 35 1.74 -54.47 -1.83
CA VAL A 35 0.49 -53.69 -1.92
C VAL A 35 0.30 -52.79 -0.70
N LYS A 36 0.64 -53.27 0.51
CA LYS A 36 0.55 -52.47 1.74
C LYS A 36 1.55 -51.31 1.81
N ASN A 37 2.64 -51.35 1.03
CA ASN A 37 3.78 -50.43 1.13
C ASN A 37 4.22 -49.91 -0.24
N GLN A 38 3.26 -49.49 -1.07
CA GLN A 38 3.54 -48.97 -2.41
C GLN A 38 4.51 -47.78 -2.37
N GLY A 39 5.43 -47.73 -3.33
CA GLY A 39 6.47 -46.68 -3.43
C GLY A 39 7.73 -46.91 -2.58
N ASN A 40 7.73 -47.88 -1.66
CA ASN A 40 8.89 -48.19 -0.83
C ASN A 40 9.87 -49.14 -1.55
N SER A 41 11.14 -48.73 -1.71
CA SER A 41 12.21 -49.55 -2.30
C SER A 41 12.42 -50.87 -1.56
N VAL A 42 12.21 -50.90 -0.24
CA VAL A 42 12.41 -52.13 0.54
C VAL A 42 11.30 -53.15 0.28
N ALA A 43 10.07 -52.70 0.09
CA ALA A 43 8.94 -53.57 -0.26
C ALA A 43 9.11 -54.20 -1.65
N ARG A 44 9.71 -53.47 -2.61
CA ARG A 44 10.06 -54.00 -3.94
C ARG A 44 11.10 -55.12 -3.85
N VAL A 45 12.17 -54.92 -3.08
CA VAL A 45 13.22 -55.94 -2.91
C VAL A 45 12.68 -57.18 -2.19
N PHE A 46 11.83 -57.00 -1.16
CA PHE A 46 11.19 -58.12 -0.47
C PHE A 46 10.27 -58.94 -1.39
N LEU A 47 9.53 -58.30 -2.30
CA LEU A 47 8.73 -59.00 -3.30
C LEU A 47 9.60 -59.85 -4.22
N LEU A 48 10.70 -59.29 -4.74
CA LEU A 48 11.63 -60.03 -5.60
C LEU A 48 12.27 -61.22 -4.86
N LEU A 49 12.64 -61.04 -3.59
CA LEU A 49 13.15 -62.09 -2.72
C LEU A 49 12.11 -63.21 -2.56
N SER A 50 10.85 -62.85 -2.32
CA SER A 50 9.72 -63.80 -2.21
C SER A 50 9.47 -64.58 -3.50
N ILE A 51 9.58 -63.93 -4.66
CA ILE A 51 9.45 -64.57 -5.98
C ILE A 51 10.60 -65.56 -6.21
N ALA A 52 11.84 -65.19 -5.86
CA ALA A 52 13.00 -66.07 -5.97
C ALA A 52 12.81 -67.35 -5.14
N LEU A 53 12.26 -67.24 -3.93
CA LEU A 53 11.93 -68.41 -3.10
C LEU A 53 10.79 -69.25 -3.66
N ALA A 54 9.76 -68.61 -4.22
CA ALA A 54 8.69 -69.33 -4.88
C ALA A 54 9.23 -70.14 -6.07
N ILE A 55 10.14 -69.59 -6.88
CA ILE A 55 10.79 -70.33 -7.97
C ILE A 55 11.59 -71.52 -7.43
N LEU A 56 12.28 -71.34 -6.31
CA LEU A 56 13.02 -72.40 -5.63
C LEU A 56 12.09 -73.54 -5.16
N HIS A 57 11.02 -73.22 -4.43
CA HIS A 57 10.04 -74.21 -3.97
C HIS A 57 9.30 -74.88 -5.14
N PHE A 58 8.97 -74.12 -6.19
CA PHE A 58 8.37 -74.67 -7.40
C PHE A 58 9.25 -75.74 -8.04
N GLY A 59 10.55 -75.44 -8.21
CA GLY A 59 11.50 -76.43 -8.71
C GLY A 59 11.62 -77.65 -7.79
N GLU A 60 11.61 -77.47 -6.46
CA GLU A 60 11.66 -78.59 -5.50
C GLU A 60 10.41 -79.50 -5.56
N ILE A 61 9.21 -78.95 -5.79
CA ILE A 61 7.98 -79.74 -5.94
C ILE A 61 8.17 -80.80 -7.03
N PHE A 62 8.54 -80.37 -8.23
CA PHE A 62 8.67 -81.27 -9.37
C PHE A 62 9.96 -82.08 -9.37
N PHE A 63 11.05 -81.53 -8.80
CA PHE A 63 12.27 -82.30 -8.55
C PHE A 63 11.95 -83.51 -7.65
N SER A 64 11.18 -83.31 -6.58
CA SER A 64 10.75 -84.40 -5.70
C SER A 64 9.82 -85.42 -6.36
N TRP A 65 9.08 -85.01 -7.40
CA TRP A 65 8.15 -85.88 -8.14
C TRP A 65 8.77 -86.59 -9.35
N SER A 66 9.94 -86.14 -9.80
CA SER A 66 10.56 -86.63 -11.02
C SER A 66 10.92 -88.11 -10.93
N GLY A 67 10.33 -88.92 -11.82
CA GLY A 67 10.64 -90.35 -11.94
C GLY A 67 11.92 -90.62 -12.72
N PHE A 68 12.32 -89.68 -13.58
CA PHE A 68 13.44 -89.78 -14.52
C PHE A 68 14.52 -88.75 -14.23
N ARG A 69 15.76 -89.11 -14.54
CA ARG A 69 16.94 -88.26 -14.32
C ARG A 69 16.89 -86.97 -15.14
N GLU A 70 16.38 -87.01 -16.36
CA GLU A 70 16.28 -85.85 -17.25
C GLU A 70 15.27 -84.83 -16.73
N ASP A 71 14.11 -85.29 -16.27
CA ASP A 71 13.09 -84.43 -15.64
C ASP A 71 13.64 -83.80 -14.35
N ALA A 72 14.29 -84.60 -13.50
CA ALA A 72 14.94 -84.12 -12.27
C ALA A 72 15.94 -83.01 -12.59
N PHE A 73 16.76 -83.22 -13.61
CA PHE A 73 17.77 -82.26 -14.04
C PHE A 73 17.15 -80.95 -14.56
N PHE A 74 16.05 -81.03 -15.32
CA PHE A 74 15.31 -79.84 -15.77
C PHE A 74 14.78 -79.00 -14.60
N PHE A 75 14.12 -79.64 -13.63
CA PHE A 75 13.57 -78.91 -12.47
C PHE A 75 14.64 -78.39 -11.53
N THR A 76 15.82 -79.02 -11.47
CA THR A 76 16.96 -78.42 -10.78
C THR A 76 17.42 -77.12 -11.45
N LYS A 77 17.44 -77.03 -12.79
CA LYS A 77 17.77 -75.76 -13.45
C LYS A 77 16.80 -74.65 -13.04
N ILE A 78 15.51 -74.97 -12.94
CA ILE A 78 14.49 -74.01 -12.47
C ILE A 78 14.76 -73.61 -11.01
N LYS A 79 14.98 -74.57 -10.11
CA LYS A 79 15.19 -74.27 -8.69
C LYS A 79 16.46 -73.45 -8.44
N SER A 80 17.52 -73.69 -9.21
CA SER A 80 18.79 -72.95 -9.14
C SER A 80 18.64 -71.47 -9.46
N ILE A 81 17.70 -71.08 -10.32
CA ILE A 81 17.40 -69.66 -10.60
C ILE A 81 16.99 -68.97 -9.30
N GLY A 82 16.01 -69.53 -8.60
CA GLY A 82 15.52 -68.99 -7.34
C GLY A 82 16.62 -68.86 -6.28
N PHE A 83 17.42 -69.91 -6.12
CA PHE A 83 18.50 -69.92 -5.13
C PHE A 83 19.61 -68.91 -5.42
N VAL A 84 20.00 -68.76 -6.69
CA VAL A 84 21.10 -67.89 -7.09
C VAL A 84 20.76 -66.41 -6.86
N PHE A 85 19.52 -66.00 -7.11
CA PHE A 85 19.07 -64.62 -6.84
C PHE A 85 18.80 -64.32 -5.37
N TRP A 86 18.62 -65.35 -4.54
CA TRP A 86 18.22 -65.20 -3.14
C TRP A 86 19.20 -64.34 -2.33
N TRP A 87 20.50 -64.63 -2.42
CA TRP A 87 21.55 -63.97 -1.64
C TRP A 87 21.80 -62.50 -1.97
N PRO A 88 21.94 -62.09 -3.25
CA PRO A 88 22.06 -60.66 -3.55
C PRO A 88 20.79 -59.87 -3.18
N LEU A 89 19.60 -60.49 -3.25
CA LEU A 89 18.36 -59.88 -2.80
C LEU A 89 18.30 -59.74 -1.27
N MET A 90 18.78 -60.75 -0.54
CA MET A 90 18.92 -60.74 0.92
C MET A 90 19.79 -59.59 1.42
N LEU A 91 20.99 -59.48 0.86
CA LEU A 91 21.95 -58.45 1.22
C LEU A 91 21.41 -57.06 0.88
N ASN A 92 20.76 -56.92 -0.28
CA ASN A 92 20.13 -55.66 -0.68
C ASN A 92 19.00 -55.26 0.30
N LEU A 93 18.19 -56.21 0.75
CA LEU A 93 17.15 -55.97 1.75
C LEU A 93 17.77 -55.42 3.04
N ASN A 94 18.80 -56.08 3.59
CA ASN A 94 19.47 -55.63 4.82
C ASN A 94 20.14 -54.26 4.67
N LEU A 95 20.78 -53.98 3.53
CA LEU A 95 21.41 -52.70 3.25
C LEU A 95 20.40 -51.55 3.17
N LEU A 96 19.28 -51.76 2.47
CA LEU A 96 18.21 -50.77 2.36
C LEU A 96 17.52 -50.48 3.71
N MET A 97 17.51 -51.46 4.62
CA MET A 97 17.02 -51.26 5.98
C MET A 97 17.98 -50.47 6.86
N ARG A 98 19.29 -50.67 6.67
CA ARG A 98 20.32 -49.89 7.37
C ARG A 98 20.40 -48.45 6.87
N ASP A 99 20.24 -48.25 5.57
CA ASP A 99 20.37 -46.96 4.91
C ASP A 99 19.44 -46.89 3.69
N ARG A 100 18.64 -45.82 3.57
CA ARG A 100 17.79 -45.62 2.40
C ARG A 100 18.61 -45.36 1.13
N ASN A 101 19.84 -44.87 1.28
CA ASN A 101 20.79 -44.66 0.20
C ASN A 101 21.99 -45.60 0.35
N VAL A 102 21.92 -46.73 -0.35
CA VAL A 102 23.05 -47.66 -0.44
C VAL A 102 24.30 -46.91 -0.92
N SER A 103 25.36 -46.87 -0.10
CA SER A 103 26.58 -46.15 -0.46
C SER A 103 27.22 -46.72 -1.72
N SER A 104 28.04 -45.92 -2.42
CA SER A 104 28.68 -46.33 -3.67
C SER A 104 29.48 -47.63 -3.54
N LYS A 105 30.10 -47.87 -2.38
CA LYS A 105 30.85 -49.11 -2.10
C LYS A 105 29.95 -50.35 -2.12
N TRP A 106 28.76 -50.26 -1.53
CA TRP A 106 27.79 -51.36 -1.47
C TRP A 106 27.08 -51.59 -2.80
N LYS A 107 26.82 -50.52 -3.58
CA LYS A 107 26.25 -50.65 -4.93
C LYS A 107 27.16 -51.48 -5.83
N ILE A 108 28.48 -51.23 -5.79
CA ILE A 108 29.46 -52.01 -6.56
C ILE A 108 29.41 -53.48 -6.16
N LEU A 109 29.39 -53.79 -4.85
CA LEU A 109 29.30 -55.17 -4.37
C LEU A 109 28.02 -55.86 -4.86
N LEU A 110 26.86 -55.21 -4.77
CA LEU A 110 25.60 -55.76 -5.27
C LEU A 110 25.66 -56.04 -6.77
N ILE A 111 26.23 -55.14 -7.58
CA ILE A 111 26.42 -55.36 -9.02
C ILE A 111 27.25 -56.61 -9.28
N VAL A 112 28.35 -56.80 -8.55
CA VAL A 112 29.21 -57.99 -8.67
C VAL A 112 28.43 -59.27 -8.34
N LEU A 113 27.63 -59.27 -7.27
CA LEU A 113 26.84 -60.42 -6.86
C LEU A 113 25.72 -60.77 -7.85
N TYR A 114 25.03 -59.77 -8.43
CA TYR A 114 24.03 -60.00 -9.47
C TYR A 114 24.66 -60.46 -10.79
N LEU A 115 25.83 -59.93 -11.17
CA LEU A 115 26.56 -60.38 -12.35
C LEU A 115 27.00 -61.84 -12.20
N TYR A 116 27.55 -62.19 -11.04
CA TYR A 116 27.87 -63.57 -10.69
C TYR A 116 26.64 -64.48 -10.79
N SER A 117 25.51 -64.01 -10.25
CA SER A 117 24.22 -64.71 -10.32
C SER A 117 23.78 -64.98 -11.76
N ALA A 118 23.90 -63.98 -12.64
CA ALA A 118 23.59 -64.13 -14.06
C ALA A 118 24.53 -65.14 -14.74
N VAL A 119 25.83 -65.13 -14.44
CA VAL A 119 26.81 -66.09 -14.97
C VAL A 119 26.48 -67.51 -14.52
N CYS A 120 26.11 -67.71 -13.25
CA CYS A 120 25.70 -69.02 -12.74
C CYS A 120 24.47 -69.53 -13.50
N VAL A 121 23.41 -68.73 -13.62
CA VAL A 121 22.19 -69.10 -14.36
C VAL A 121 22.50 -69.43 -15.81
N LEU A 122 23.28 -68.60 -16.50
CA LEU A 122 23.65 -68.84 -17.90
C LEU A 122 24.44 -70.15 -18.06
N SER A 123 25.37 -70.42 -17.14
CA SER A 123 26.18 -71.63 -17.16
C SER A 123 25.37 -72.91 -16.94
N PHE A 124 24.30 -72.85 -16.14
CA PHE A 124 23.34 -73.95 -15.99
C PHE A 124 22.59 -74.26 -17.29
N PHE A 125 22.27 -73.26 -18.10
CA PHE A 125 21.60 -73.46 -19.40
C PHE A 125 22.58 -73.94 -20.48
N LEU A 126 23.82 -73.45 -20.48
CA LEU A 126 24.85 -73.80 -21.46
C LEU A 126 25.48 -75.19 -21.28
N GLY A 127 25.12 -75.93 -20.22
CA GLY A 127 25.51 -77.34 -20.06
C GLY A 127 26.82 -77.58 -19.32
N TYR A 128 27.34 -76.59 -18.58
CA TYR A 128 28.50 -76.77 -17.68
C TYR A 128 28.15 -77.55 -16.38
N SER A 129 26.89 -77.94 -16.20
CA SER A 129 26.36 -78.79 -15.13
C SER A 129 25.72 -80.03 -15.75
N HIS A 130 26.05 -81.24 -15.31
CA HIS A 130 25.63 -82.48 -15.98
C HIS A 130 24.54 -83.24 -15.20
N ALA A 131 23.69 -83.98 -15.91
CA ALA A 131 22.67 -84.83 -15.28
C ALA A 131 23.26 -85.96 -14.40
N SER A 132 24.57 -86.25 -14.50
CA SER A 132 25.30 -87.24 -13.69
C SER A 132 25.49 -86.85 -12.23
N ASP A 133 25.16 -85.61 -11.89
CA ASP A 133 25.46 -84.99 -10.60
C ASP A 133 24.38 -85.24 -9.55
N TYR A 134 23.35 -86.02 -9.90
CA TYR A 134 22.25 -86.38 -9.00
C TYR A 134 22.19 -87.89 -8.80
N ILE A 135 22.13 -88.31 -7.54
CA ILE A 135 21.87 -89.71 -7.17
C ILE A 135 20.45 -89.81 -6.65
N ARG A 136 19.71 -90.80 -7.14
CA ARG A 136 18.43 -91.17 -6.56
C ARG A 136 18.66 -92.15 -5.42
N THR A 137 18.25 -91.79 -4.22
CA THR A 137 18.34 -92.62 -3.03
C THR A 137 16.93 -92.86 -2.52
N GLY A 138 16.36 -94.05 -2.81
CA GLY A 138 14.94 -94.33 -2.56
C GLY A 138 14.02 -93.44 -3.41
N ASN A 139 13.09 -92.74 -2.76
CA ASN A 139 12.11 -91.86 -3.43
C ASN A 139 12.57 -90.40 -3.60
N ILE A 140 13.85 -90.10 -3.32
CA ILE A 140 14.35 -88.72 -3.31
C ILE A 140 15.60 -88.60 -4.17
N TRP A 141 15.69 -87.53 -4.95
CA TRP A 141 16.90 -87.12 -5.65
C TRP A 141 17.79 -86.28 -4.74
N ILE A 142 19.09 -86.55 -4.77
CA ILE A 142 20.08 -85.90 -3.91
C ILE A 142 21.22 -85.38 -4.77
N ASP A 143 21.65 -84.16 -4.46
CA ASP A 143 22.74 -83.47 -5.13
C ASP A 143 24.07 -84.09 -4.70
N LYS A 144 24.92 -84.49 -5.65
CA LYS A 144 26.33 -84.78 -5.35
C LYS A 144 27.08 -83.45 -5.13
N PRO A 145 28.03 -83.39 -4.18
CA PRO A 145 28.90 -82.23 -4.04
C PRO A 145 29.60 -81.92 -5.37
N TYR A 146 29.33 -80.75 -5.93
CA TYR A 146 29.74 -80.39 -7.29
C TYR A 146 31.10 -79.68 -7.30
N TRP A 147 32.11 -80.31 -7.90
CA TRP A 147 33.47 -79.78 -8.06
C TRP A 147 33.69 -79.17 -9.46
N SER A 148 32.76 -78.34 -9.92
CA SER A 148 32.94 -77.65 -11.21
C SER A 148 33.60 -76.28 -11.05
N PRO A 149 34.13 -75.71 -12.15
CA PRO A 149 34.68 -74.36 -12.16
C PRO A 149 33.71 -73.27 -11.68
N ILE A 150 32.39 -73.52 -11.71
CA ILE A 150 31.34 -72.60 -11.25
C ILE A 150 30.83 -72.98 -9.85
N GLY A 151 30.82 -74.27 -9.53
CA GLY A 151 30.39 -74.78 -8.22
C GLY A 151 31.35 -74.41 -7.09
N ILE A 152 32.67 -74.41 -7.34
CA ILE A 152 33.66 -74.06 -6.32
C ILE A 152 33.53 -72.59 -5.88
N PRO A 153 33.53 -71.58 -6.78
CA PRO A 153 33.28 -70.19 -6.39
C PRO A 153 31.97 -70.01 -5.63
N TYR A 154 30.92 -70.74 -6.03
CA TYR A 154 29.61 -70.71 -5.37
C TYR A 154 29.69 -71.19 -3.92
N LEU A 155 30.43 -72.26 -3.64
CA LEU A 155 30.65 -72.79 -2.30
C LEU A 155 31.40 -71.82 -1.37
N PHE A 156 32.21 -70.90 -1.92
CA PHE A 156 32.91 -69.86 -1.14
C PHE A 156 32.09 -68.58 -0.99
N MET A 157 31.42 -68.15 -2.06
CA MET A 157 30.67 -66.88 -2.07
C MET A 157 29.47 -66.92 -1.12
N MET A 158 28.87 -68.10 -0.94
CA MET A 158 27.71 -68.30 -0.05
C MET A 158 28.02 -68.06 1.43
N PRO A 159 29.02 -68.72 2.05
CA PRO A 159 29.47 -68.40 3.40
C PRO A 159 29.82 -66.91 3.57
N LEU A 160 30.43 -66.30 2.55
CA LEU A 160 30.80 -64.88 2.58
C LEU A 160 29.58 -63.97 2.62
N CYS A 161 28.57 -64.20 1.78
CA CYS A 161 27.33 -63.42 1.78
C CYS A 161 26.59 -63.56 3.12
N LEU A 162 26.52 -64.78 3.65
CA LEU A 162 25.89 -65.05 4.94
C LEU A 162 26.62 -64.33 6.09
N PHE A 163 27.95 -64.36 6.08
CA PHE A 163 28.76 -63.63 7.06
C PHE A 163 28.47 -62.13 7.00
N LEU A 164 28.43 -61.55 5.80
CA LEU A 164 28.14 -60.13 5.60
C LEU A 164 26.72 -59.77 6.09
N ASP A 165 25.73 -60.60 5.78
CA ASP A 165 24.35 -60.41 6.24
C ASP A 165 24.25 -60.43 7.77
N PHE A 166 24.87 -61.43 8.42
CA PHE A 166 24.85 -61.53 9.87
C PHE A 166 25.59 -60.37 10.53
N TRP A 167 26.78 -60.03 10.03
CA TRP A 167 27.53 -58.89 10.50
C TRP A 167 26.71 -57.60 10.39
N LEU A 168 26.03 -57.39 9.26
CA LEU A 168 25.17 -56.24 9.03
C LEU A 168 24.02 -56.18 10.05
N LEU A 169 23.32 -57.28 10.27
CA LEU A 169 22.23 -57.37 11.24
C LEU A 169 22.68 -57.10 12.69
N PHE A 170 23.83 -57.65 13.10
CA PHE A 170 24.39 -57.36 14.42
C PHE A 170 24.75 -55.89 14.58
N THR A 171 25.42 -55.28 13.57
CA THR A 171 25.75 -53.85 13.64
C THR A 171 24.51 -52.97 13.75
N MET A 172 23.44 -53.29 13.01
CA MET A 172 22.16 -52.58 13.12
C MET A 172 21.54 -52.75 14.51
N HIS A 173 21.59 -53.95 15.09
CA HIS A 173 21.02 -54.23 16.41
C HIS A 173 21.70 -53.45 17.54
N PHE A 174 23.04 -53.47 17.59
CA PHE A 174 23.79 -52.74 18.60
C PHE A 174 23.60 -51.22 18.47
N ARG A 175 23.57 -50.71 17.25
CA ARG A 175 23.33 -49.29 17.00
C ARG A 175 21.91 -48.88 17.40
N ALA A 176 20.90 -49.67 17.07
CA ALA A 176 19.52 -49.42 17.47
C ALA A 176 19.35 -49.38 19.00
N LYS A 177 20.11 -50.21 19.73
CA LYS A 177 20.14 -50.19 21.19
C LYS A 177 20.82 -48.92 21.75
N GLN A 178 21.90 -48.44 21.13
CA GLN A 178 22.59 -47.22 21.54
C GLN A 178 21.76 -45.96 21.26
N GLU A 179 21.07 -45.92 20.13
CA GLU A 179 20.23 -44.78 19.71
C GLU A 179 18.82 -44.81 20.33
N SER A 180 18.54 -45.74 21.27
CA SER A 180 17.22 -45.93 21.89
C SER A 180 16.06 -46.08 20.89
N ASN A 181 16.35 -46.55 19.67
CA ASN A 181 15.35 -46.76 18.64
C ASN A 181 14.59 -48.06 18.92
N VAL A 182 13.55 -47.95 19.73
CA VAL A 182 12.72 -49.07 20.21
C VAL A 182 12.24 -49.94 19.06
N LEU A 183 11.83 -49.32 17.94
CA LEU A 183 11.29 -50.05 16.80
C LEU A 183 12.39 -50.82 16.07
N LEU A 184 13.47 -50.15 15.62
CA LEU A 184 14.59 -50.80 14.92
C LEU A 184 15.26 -51.89 15.78
N TYR A 185 15.28 -51.69 17.11
CA TYR A 185 15.77 -52.66 18.06
C TYR A 185 14.92 -53.93 18.07
N GLN A 186 13.59 -53.82 18.15
CA GLN A 186 12.68 -54.98 18.07
C GLN A 186 12.75 -55.66 16.70
N GLN A 187 12.85 -54.87 15.63
CA GLN A 187 12.97 -55.33 14.26
C GLN A 187 14.22 -56.21 14.05
N THR A 188 15.39 -55.72 14.45
CA THR A 188 16.67 -56.47 14.35
C THR A 188 16.71 -57.66 15.31
N LYS A 189 16.09 -57.55 16.49
CA LYS A 189 15.98 -58.64 17.47
C LYS A 189 15.24 -59.84 16.90
N VAL A 190 14.08 -59.63 16.26
CA VAL A 190 13.31 -60.72 15.63
C VAL A 190 14.12 -61.42 14.54
N MET A 191 14.84 -60.66 13.71
CA MET A 191 15.70 -61.23 12.66
C MET A 191 16.89 -62.02 13.21
N ILE A 192 17.51 -61.58 14.30
CA ILE A 192 18.62 -62.32 14.90
C ILE A 192 18.12 -63.64 15.51
N ILE A 193 17.00 -63.59 16.28
CA ILE A 193 16.48 -64.75 17.02
C ILE A 193 16.00 -65.85 16.08
N PHE A 194 15.23 -65.50 15.04
CA PHE A 194 14.65 -66.50 14.15
C PHE A 194 15.41 -66.62 12.83
N GLY A 195 16.00 -65.51 12.37
CA GLY A 195 16.56 -65.45 11.04
C GLY A 195 17.88 -66.21 10.89
N ILE A 196 18.79 -66.01 11.84
CA ILE A 196 20.12 -66.63 11.84
C ILE A 196 20.02 -68.16 11.98
N PRO A 197 19.25 -68.73 12.94
CA PRO A 197 19.17 -70.18 13.10
C PRO A 197 18.57 -70.89 11.88
N PHE A 198 17.52 -70.35 11.25
CA PHE A 198 16.92 -70.97 10.07
C PHE A 198 17.84 -70.91 8.85
N ALA A 199 18.55 -69.81 8.63
CA ALA A 199 19.53 -69.70 7.55
C ALA A 199 20.72 -70.66 7.77
N ALA A 200 21.24 -70.74 9.00
CA ALA A 200 22.32 -71.66 9.35
C ALA A 200 21.90 -73.13 9.20
N LEU A 201 20.68 -73.48 9.63
CA LEU A 201 20.16 -74.85 9.51
C LEU A 201 19.94 -75.24 8.04
N GLY A 202 19.42 -74.32 7.21
CA GLY A 202 19.31 -74.52 5.77
C GLY A 202 20.68 -74.79 5.12
N MET A 203 21.71 -74.05 5.52
CA MET A 203 23.09 -74.25 5.04
C MET A 203 23.69 -75.58 5.50
N LEU A 204 23.47 -75.95 6.77
CA LEU A 204 23.95 -77.20 7.33
C LEU A 204 23.42 -78.40 6.55
N MET A 205 22.11 -78.41 6.27
CA MET A 205 21.42 -79.49 5.55
C MET A 205 21.83 -79.57 4.07
N ASN A 206 21.99 -78.43 3.40
CA ASN A 206 22.16 -78.40 1.94
C ASN A 206 23.62 -78.36 1.47
N ILE A 207 24.56 -77.96 2.32
CA ILE A 207 25.97 -77.79 1.94
C ILE A 207 26.89 -78.65 2.82
N VAL A 208 26.82 -78.47 4.14
CA VAL A 208 27.78 -79.10 5.07
C VAL A 208 27.61 -80.61 5.14
N PHE A 209 26.38 -81.10 5.32
CA PHE A 209 26.11 -82.53 5.39
C PHE A 209 26.44 -83.29 4.10
N PRO A 210 26.06 -82.80 2.91
CA PRO A 210 26.51 -83.40 1.65
C PRO A 210 28.03 -83.44 1.49
N MET A 211 28.76 -82.38 1.91
CA MET A 211 30.23 -82.38 1.87
C MET A 211 30.86 -83.44 2.78
N LEU A 212 30.24 -83.70 3.93
CA LEU A 212 30.67 -84.75 4.87
C LEU A 212 30.21 -86.15 4.47
N GLY A 213 29.57 -86.30 3.30
CA GLY A 213 29.03 -87.57 2.82
C GLY A 213 27.77 -88.04 3.55
N VAL A 214 27.15 -87.17 4.36
CA VAL A 214 25.91 -87.48 5.07
C VAL A 214 24.73 -87.24 4.14
N ILE A 215 23.98 -88.31 3.87
CA ILE A 215 22.84 -88.29 2.96
C ILE A 215 21.60 -87.81 3.73
N VAL A 216 21.18 -86.56 3.49
CA VAL A 216 19.98 -85.97 4.09
C VAL A 216 19.03 -85.50 2.98
N PRO A 217 17.71 -85.69 3.12
CA PRO A 217 16.73 -85.12 2.20
C PRO A 217 16.94 -83.61 2.06
N SER A 218 16.79 -83.06 0.86
CA SER A 218 16.83 -81.61 0.66
C SER A 218 15.58 -80.97 1.27
N VAL A 219 15.61 -80.75 2.58
CA VAL A 219 14.59 -80.03 3.36
C VAL A 219 15.09 -78.67 3.82
N GLY A 220 16.37 -78.33 3.54
CA GLY A 220 16.98 -77.05 3.93
C GLY A 220 16.21 -75.83 3.41
N HIS A 221 15.58 -75.96 2.24
CA HIS A 221 14.78 -74.89 1.63
C HIS A 221 13.46 -74.61 2.38
N LEU A 222 12.96 -75.56 3.19
CA LEU A 222 11.80 -75.34 4.06
C LEU A 222 12.11 -74.39 5.21
N PHE A 223 13.33 -74.44 5.77
CA PHE A 223 13.75 -73.51 6.83
C PHE A 223 13.89 -72.09 6.29
N ILE A 224 14.32 -71.93 5.04
CA ILE A 224 14.32 -70.63 4.34
C ILE A 224 12.87 -70.15 4.09
N GLY A 225 11.93 -71.06 3.85
CA GLY A 225 10.49 -70.78 3.83
C GLY A 225 9.95 -70.23 5.16
N LEU A 226 10.31 -70.85 6.28
CA LEU A 226 9.93 -70.35 7.62
C LEU A 226 10.53 -68.96 7.90
N TRP A 227 11.77 -68.75 7.47
CA TRP A 227 12.46 -67.47 7.60
C TRP A 227 11.68 -66.31 6.95
N ILE A 228 11.21 -66.48 5.71
CA ILE A 228 10.45 -65.42 5.02
C ILE A 228 9.11 -65.14 5.70
N CYS A 229 8.48 -66.17 6.28
CA CYS A 229 7.23 -66.02 7.04
C CYS A 229 7.43 -65.15 8.29
N VAL A 230 8.54 -65.33 9.00
CA VAL A 230 8.87 -64.52 10.18
C VAL A 230 9.08 -63.05 9.81
N ILE A 231 9.75 -62.77 8.69
CA ILE A 231 9.97 -61.39 8.22
C ILE A 231 8.66 -60.78 7.75
N GLY A 232 7.85 -61.54 7.01
CA GLY A 232 6.51 -61.15 6.64
C GLY A 232 5.67 -60.77 7.86
N TYR A 233 5.64 -61.62 8.88
CA TYR A 233 4.96 -61.32 10.14
C TYR A 233 5.51 -60.06 10.80
N ALA A 234 6.83 -59.88 10.82
CA ALA A 234 7.46 -58.69 11.39
C ALA A 234 7.02 -57.40 10.65
N ILE A 235 6.92 -57.44 9.33
CA ILE A 235 6.41 -56.34 8.49
C ILE A 235 4.99 -55.96 8.86
N VAL A 236 4.12 -56.95 8.99
CA VAL A 236 2.71 -56.71 9.25
C VAL A 236 2.47 -56.25 10.69
N ARG A 237 3.12 -56.91 11.66
CA ARG A 237 2.85 -56.68 13.09
C ARG A 237 3.61 -55.48 13.65
N TYR A 238 4.87 -55.30 13.26
CA TYR A 238 5.77 -54.31 13.86
C TYR A 238 6.10 -53.15 12.91
N ARG A 239 5.32 -52.96 11.82
CA ARG A 239 5.56 -51.94 10.79
C ARG A 239 7.03 -51.89 10.36
N TYR A 240 7.62 -53.07 10.21
CA TYR A 240 8.93 -53.24 9.60
C TYR A 240 8.94 -52.45 8.27
N LEU A 241 9.94 -51.60 8.05
CA LEU A 241 10.19 -50.83 6.81
C LEU A 241 9.49 -49.45 6.63
N VAL A 242 8.75 -48.90 7.60
CA VAL A 242 8.13 -47.55 7.53
C VAL A 242 9.00 -46.49 8.25
N PRO A 243 9.22 -45.27 7.69
CA PRO A 243 9.99 -44.20 8.36
C PRO A 243 9.18 -43.56 9.52
N THR A 244 9.86 -43.14 10.60
CA THR A 244 9.24 -42.59 11.82
C THR A 244 8.99 -41.07 11.75
N LEU A 245 8.03 -40.58 12.54
CA LEU A 245 7.66 -39.15 12.65
C LEU A 245 8.82 -38.28 13.21
N GLU A 246 9.64 -38.86 14.08
CA GLU A 246 10.79 -38.22 14.74
C GLU A 246 11.94 -37.90 13.75
N PHE A 247 12.06 -38.70 12.69
CA PHE A 247 12.99 -38.42 11.60
C PHE A 247 12.51 -37.22 10.75
N ALA A 248 11.20 -37.13 10.51
CA ALA A 248 10.61 -36.02 9.76
C ALA A 248 10.72 -34.68 10.50
N SER A 249 10.50 -34.66 11.83
CA SER A 249 10.65 -33.43 12.62
C SER A 249 12.09 -32.92 12.68
N ARG A 250 13.09 -33.79 12.86
CA ARG A 250 14.51 -33.39 12.82
C ARG A 250 14.95 -32.89 11.45
N GLN A 251 14.44 -33.47 10.35
CA GLN A 251 14.73 -32.94 9.01
C GLN A 251 14.10 -31.56 8.79
N ILE A 252 12.87 -31.32 9.25
CA ILE A 252 12.24 -29.99 9.16
C ILE A 252 13.07 -28.97 9.94
N PHE A 253 13.49 -29.30 11.17
CA PHE A 253 14.34 -28.43 11.99
C PHE A 253 15.68 -28.11 11.30
N THR A 254 16.29 -29.08 10.63
CA THR A 254 17.59 -28.93 9.94
C THR A 254 17.47 -28.13 8.63
N ILE A 255 16.37 -28.29 7.88
CA ILE A 255 16.18 -27.72 6.54
C ILE A 255 15.49 -26.34 6.58
N ALA A 256 14.82 -26.00 7.69
CA ALA A 256 14.14 -24.71 7.83
C ALA A 256 15.11 -23.54 7.56
N GLY A 257 14.73 -22.69 6.60
CA GLY A 257 15.50 -21.49 6.23
C GLY A 257 15.36 -20.35 7.24
N GLU A 258 14.29 -20.34 8.04
CA GLU A 258 14.14 -19.44 9.19
C GLU A 258 15.01 -19.91 10.35
N MET A 259 15.48 -18.98 11.17
CA MET A 259 16.25 -19.32 12.37
C MET A 259 15.30 -19.88 13.42
N ILE A 260 15.54 -21.12 13.86
CA ILE A 260 14.72 -21.78 14.87
C ILE A 260 15.60 -22.09 16.08
N VAL A 261 15.13 -21.69 17.25
CA VAL A 261 15.79 -21.91 18.53
C VAL A 261 14.82 -22.55 19.50
N ILE A 262 15.27 -23.58 20.21
CA ILE A 262 14.53 -24.23 21.27
C ILE A 262 15.23 -23.89 22.59
N THR A 263 14.44 -23.55 23.59
CA THR A 263 14.92 -23.23 24.93
C THR A 263 14.22 -24.07 26.00
N ASP A 264 14.80 -24.09 27.19
CA ASP A 264 14.07 -24.45 28.41
C ASP A 264 13.04 -23.36 28.80
N LEU A 265 12.34 -23.56 29.92
CA LEU A 265 11.35 -22.60 30.42
C LEU A 265 11.98 -21.33 31.01
N GLN A 266 13.31 -21.34 31.21
CA GLN A 266 14.12 -20.20 31.64
C GLN A 266 14.76 -19.49 30.43
N TYR A 267 14.33 -19.81 29.21
CA TYR A 267 14.79 -19.21 27.95
C TYR A 267 16.29 -19.43 27.64
N ARG A 268 16.88 -20.50 28.18
CA ARG A 268 18.25 -20.92 27.85
C ARG A 268 18.23 -21.89 26.67
N ILE A 269 19.12 -21.66 25.73
CA ILE A 269 19.17 -22.40 24.47
C ILE A 269 19.54 -23.86 24.72
N THR A 270 18.66 -24.76 24.31
CA THR A 270 18.82 -26.21 24.38
C THR A 270 19.17 -26.80 23.01
N GLU A 271 18.47 -26.37 21.96
CA GLU A 271 18.73 -26.74 20.57
C GLU A 271 18.56 -25.54 19.63
N TYR A 272 19.24 -25.54 18.50
CA TYR A 272 19.05 -24.53 17.44
C TYR A 272 19.41 -25.12 16.08
N ASN A 273 18.84 -24.56 15.01
CA ASN A 273 19.11 -25.04 13.65
C ASN A 273 20.34 -24.37 13.02
N LEU A 274 20.76 -24.91 11.86
CA LEU A 274 21.90 -24.40 11.10
C LEU A 274 21.73 -22.94 10.68
N ALA A 275 20.51 -22.51 10.34
CA ALA A 275 20.22 -21.13 9.97
C ALA A 275 20.58 -20.16 11.11
N PHE A 276 20.20 -20.46 12.36
CA PHE A 276 20.55 -19.64 13.52
C PHE A 276 22.06 -19.57 13.76
N ALA A 277 22.75 -20.71 13.68
CA ALA A 277 24.22 -20.76 13.84
C ALA A 277 24.97 -19.97 12.76
N HIS A 278 24.48 -20.05 11.51
CA HIS A 278 25.09 -19.37 10.37
C HIS A 278 24.96 -17.85 10.50
N THR A 279 23.78 -17.34 10.88
CA THR A 279 23.56 -15.91 11.13
C THR A 279 24.49 -15.38 12.22
N LEU A 280 24.68 -16.15 13.30
CA LEU A 280 25.59 -15.80 14.39
C LEU A 280 27.08 -15.99 14.06
N GLY A 281 27.40 -16.62 12.92
CA GLY A 281 28.78 -16.81 12.47
C GLY A 281 29.55 -17.93 13.16
N GLY A 282 28.88 -18.78 13.92
CA GLY A 282 29.51 -19.86 14.67
C GLY A 282 28.56 -20.57 15.64
N PRO A 283 29.03 -21.63 16.29
CA PRO A 283 28.24 -22.35 17.28
C PRO A 283 28.00 -21.47 18.52
N VAL A 284 26.77 -21.52 19.04
CA VAL A 284 26.39 -20.83 20.28
C VAL A 284 26.79 -21.71 21.47
N PRO A 285 27.39 -21.14 22.54
CA PRO A 285 27.67 -21.87 23.76
C PRO A 285 26.41 -22.51 24.35
N ALA A 286 26.57 -23.68 24.97
CA ALA A 286 25.45 -24.38 25.58
C ALA A 286 24.85 -23.55 26.74
N ASN A 287 23.53 -23.55 26.86
CA ASN A 287 22.80 -22.92 27.97
C ASN A 287 22.87 -21.38 28.01
N THR A 288 23.25 -20.74 26.90
CA THR A 288 23.20 -19.28 26.73
C THR A 288 21.75 -18.79 26.76
N PRO A 289 21.42 -17.76 27.56
CA PRO A 289 20.11 -17.11 27.52
C PRO A 289 19.86 -16.45 26.16
N LEU A 290 18.69 -16.66 25.56
CA LEU A 290 18.36 -16.06 24.26
C LEU A 290 18.39 -14.52 24.29
N GLN A 291 18.08 -13.92 25.44
CA GLN A 291 18.13 -12.48 25.70
C GLN A 291 19.52 -11.86 25.57
N GLN A 292 20.60 -12.64 25.65
CA GLN A 292 21.97 -12.14 25.44
C GLN A 292 22.33 -12.04 23.95
N ILE A 293 21.48 -12.59 23.08
CA ILE A 293 21.73 -12.68 21.63
C ILE A 293 20.75 -11.76 20.88
N VAL A 294 19.50 -11.72 21.32
CA VAL A 294 18.45 -10.89 20.71
C VAL A 294 18.08 -9.77 21.66
N ASP A 295 18.47 -8.55 21.30
CA ASP A 295 18.16 -7.32 22.02
C ASP A 295 16.92 -6.62 21.41
N GLY A 296 16.42 -5.60 22.11
CA GLY A 296 15.33 -4.72 21.62
C GLY A 296 13.91 -5.30 21.74
N LEU A 297 13.76 -6.53 22.23
CA LEU A 297 12.45 -7.09 22.58
C LEU A 297 11.92 -6.44 23.88
N GLU A 298 10.61 -6.19 23.93
CA GLU A 298 9.95 -5.64 25.13
C GLU A 298 10.19 -6.55 26.36
N SER A 299 10.30 -5.94 27.55
CA SER A 299 10.56 -6.66 28.81
C SER A 299 9.54 -7.78 29.08
N ASP A 300 8.31 -7.57 28.64
CA ASP A 300 7.18 -8.48 28.86
C ASP A 300 7.17 -9.63 27.83
N PHE A 301 8.00 -9.56 26.78
CA PHE A 301 8.12 -10.63 25.80
C PHE A 301 8.67 -11.92 26.41
N PHE A 302 9.36 -11.84 27.55
CA PHE A 302 9.89 -12.99 28.28
C PHE A 302 9.11 -13.31 29.57
N THR A 303 8.03 -12.60 29.88
CA THR A 303 7.22 -12.87 31.09
C THR A 303 6.13 -13.93 30.81
N GLU A 304 5.72 -14.62 31.88
CA GLU A 304 4.80 -15.78 31.84
C GLU A 304 3.31 -15.42 31.67
N SER A 305 2.95 -14.14 31.58
CA SER A 305 1.59 -13.66 31.84
C SER A 305 0.63 -13.63 30.64
N GLY A 306 0.98 -14.19 29.48
CA GLY A 306 0.12 -14.24 28.30
C GLY A 306 -0.53 -15.62 28.10
N SER A 307 -1.86 -15.70 28.14
CA SER A 307 -2.65 -16.89 27.80
C SER A 307 -2.67 -17.24 26.31
N SER A 308 -2.04 -16.41 25.46
CA SER A 308 -1.92 -16.66 24.02
C SER A 308 -0.72 -17.55 23.70
N SER A 309 -0.96 -18.66 23.02
CA SER A 309 0.05 -19.65 22.63
C SER A 309 1.13 -19.12 21.66
N VAL A 310 0.99 -17.90 21.14
CA VAL A 310 1.94 -17.26 20.22
C VAL A 310 2.09 -15.78 20.59
N ALA A 311 3.33 -15.29 20.72
CA ALA A 311 3.66 -13.86 20.84
C ALA A 311 4.67 -13.46 19.76
N ASN A 312 4.54 -12.24 19.24
CA ASN A 312 5.40 -11.67 18.20
C ASN A 312 6.08 -10.40 18.73
N GLY A 313 7.34 -10.19 18.39
CA GLY A 313 8.11 -9.00 18.74
C GLY A 313 9.19 -8.70 17.70
N ILE A 314 9.65 -7.45 17.63
CA ILE A 314 10.77 -7.05 16.78
C ILE A 314 11.98 -6.86 17.69
N GLY A 315 13.09 -7.51 17.34
CA GLY A 315 14.37 -7.35 18.02
C GLY A 315 15.50 -7.20 17.01
N TYR A 316 16.72 -7.11 17.50
CA TYR A 316 17.91 -7.09 16.67
C TYR A 316 19.01 -7.95 17.28
N ILE A 317 19.85 -8.51 16.41
CA ILE A 317 21.02 -9.29 16.79
C ILE A 317 22.24 -8.44 16.45
N SER A 318 22.99 -8.07 17.48
CA SER A 318 24.24 -7.30 17.35
C SER A 318 25.43 -8.19 17.67
N LEU A 319 26.32 -8.39 16.69
CA LEU A 319 27.55 -9.17 16.84
C LEU A 319 28.75 -8.26 16.64
N GLN A 320 29.80 -8.46 17.45
CA GLN A 320 31.07 -7.78 17.23
C GLN A 320 31.58 -8.09 15.82
N ASP A 321 31.91 -7.05 15.05
CA ASP A 321 32.42 -7.09 13.68
C ASP A 321 31.44 -7.58 12.58
N ARG A 322 30.12 -7.51 12.80
CA ARG A 322 29.10 -7.79 11.75
C ARG A 322 27.97 -6.76 11.72
N PRO A 323 27.30 -6.57 10.57
CA PRO A 323 26.11 -5.71 10.49
C PRO A 323 24.98 -6.26 11.38
N VAL A 324 24.23 -5.33 11.96
CA VAL A 324 23.06 -5.65 12.80
C VAL A 324 21.99 -6.34 11.95
N VAL A 325 21.47 -7.45 12.46
CA VAL A 325 20.37 -8.20 11.82
C VAL A 325 19.09 -7.91 12.57
N TYR A 326 18.11 -7.30 11.90
CA TYR A 326 16.78 -7.08 12.49
C TYR A 326 15.96 -8.34 12.32
N VAL A 327 15.30 -8.77 13.39
CA VAL A 327 14.56 -10.04 13.43
C VAL A 327 13.14 -9.85 13.94
N ASN A 328 12.19 -10.48 13.26
CA ASN A 328 10.85 -10.70 13.78
C ASN A 328 10.83 -12.02 14.55
N VAL A 329 10.60 -11.94 15.85
CA VAL A 329 10.68 -13.07 16.79
C VAL A 329 9.27 -13.54 17.12
N LYS A 330 8.99 -14.80 16.86
CA LYS A 330 7.75 -15.48 17.27
C LYS A 330 8.08 -16.55 18.30
N LYS A 331 7.31 -16.66 19.39
CA LYS A 331 7.50 -17.71 20.40
C LYS A 331 6.28 -18.61 20.56
N SER A 332 6.49 -19.90 20.86
CA SER A 332 5.44 -20.88 21.22
C SER A 332 5.97 -21.91 22.22
N PHE A 333 5.13 -22.39 23.14
CA PHE A 333 5.50 -23.43 24.12
C PHE A 333 5.46 -24.84 23.53
N LEU A 334 6.41 -25.69 23.94
CA LEU A 334 6.42 -27.13 23.68
C LEU A 334 5.73 -27.88 24.80
N TYR A 335 4.93 -28.89 24.43
CA TYR A 335 4.18 -29.71 25.38
C TYR A 335 4.48 -31.19 25.17
N ASP A 336 4.71 -31.92 26.27
CA ASP A 336 4.57 -33.37 26.32
C ASP A 336 3.28 -33.70 27.10
N LYS A 337 2.29 -34.24 26.39
CA LYS A 337 0.89 -34.34 26.84
C LYS A 337 0.36 -32.96 27.26
N ASN A 338 0.36 -32.66 28.56
CA ASN A 338 -0.12 -31.41 29.14
C ASN A 338 0.96 -30.66 29.94
N LEU A 339 2.21 -31.17 29.97
CA LEU A 339 3.31 -30.54 30.67
C LEU A 339 4.11 -29.68 29.71
N ARG A 340 4.40 -28.43 30.08
CA ARG A 340 5.33 -27.58 29.31
C ARG A 340 6.74 -28.10 29.51
N ILE A 341 7.43 -28.35 28.40
CA ILE A 341 8.79 -28.91 28.40
C ILE A 341 9.85 -27.96 27.83
N GLY A 342 9.43 -26.87 27.18
CA GLY A 342 10.34 -25.87 26.62
C GLY A 342 9.60 -24.82 25.78
N VAL A 343 10.36 -23.99 25.07
CA VAL A 343 9.84 -22.92 24.19
C VAL A 343 10.55 -23.00 22.84
N VAL A 344 9.81 -22.82 21.74
CA VAL A 344 10.36 -22.65 20.39
C VAL A 344 10.25 -21.18 20.01
N PHE A 345 11.35 -20.65 19.49
CA PHE A 345 11.45 -19.34 18.88
C PHE A 345 11.72 -19.50 17.39
N VAL A 346 11.00 -18.72 16.59
CA VAL A 346 11.21 -18.58 15.16
C VAL A 346 11.60 -17.13 14.89
N LEU A 347 12.80 -16.90 14.38
CA LEU A 347 13.33 -15.58 14.07
C LEU A 347 13.43 -15.44 12.56
N GLY A 348 12.62 -14.54 12.00
CA GLY A 348 12.67 -14.17 10.58
C GLY A 348 13.54 -12.93 10.39
N ASP A 349 14.51 -12.98 9.48
CA ASP A 349 15.32 -11.83 9.11
C ASP A 349 14.46 -10.79 8.36
N ILE A 350 14.40 -9.58 8.89
CA ILE A 350 13.67 -8.44 8.35
C ILE A 350 14.58 -7.24 8.09
N THR A 351 15.90 -7.46 8.02
CA THR A 351 16.91 -6.39 7.88
C THR A 351 16.65 -5.53 6.64
N ASP A 352 16.44 -6.15 5.47
CA ASP A 352 16.13 -5.42 4.23
C ASP A 352 14.83 -4.60 4.33
N LEU A 353 13.81 -5.16 4.98
CA LEU A 353 12.53 -4.48 5.20
C LEU A 353 12.70 -3.27 6.13
N HIS A 354 13.48 -3.41 7.20
CA HIS A 354 13.77 -2.34 8.14
C HIS A 354 14.53 -1.20 7.45
N THR A 355 15.60 -1.51 6.72
CA THR A 355 16.38 -0.52 5.97
C THR A 355 15.54 0.19 4.88
N LEU A 356 14.68 -0.56 4.19
CA LEU A 356 13.75 0.02 3.22
C LEU A 356 12.75 0.98 3.88
N ASN A 357 12.22 0.61 5.05
CA ASN A 357 11.26 1.44 5.79
C ASN A 357 11.91 2.75 6.24
N GLU A 358 13.10 2.71 6.83
CA GLU A 358 13.85 3.93 7.20
C GLU A 358 14.13 4.83 5.99
N GLY A 359 14.49 4.22 4.84
CA GLY A 359 14.68 4.95 3.60
C GLY A 359 13.40 5.60 3.07
N LEU A 360 12.26 4.92 3.21
CA LEU A 360 10.96 5.45 2.83
C LEU A 360 10.52 6.59 3.75
N GLU A 361 10.69 6.43 5.06
CA GLU A 361 10.39 7.47 6.06
C GLU A 361 11.19 8.74 5.79
N ARG A 362 12.49 8.61 5.45
CA ARG A 362 13.33 9.74 5.04
C ARG A 362 12.78 10.43 3.79
N LYS A 363 12.42 9.67 2.75
CA LYS A 363 11.83 10.22 1.50
C LYS A 363 10.49 10.90 1.73
N VAL A 364 9.65 10.35 2.62
CA VAL A 364 8.38 10.98 3.01
C VAL A 364 8.65 12.29 3.73
N ALA A 365 9.57 12.31 4.70
CA ALA A 365 9.94 13.53 5.42
C ALA A 365 10.57 14.61 4.51
N GLU A 366 11.34 14.22 3.50
CA GLU A 366 11.84 15.13 2.45
C GLU A 366 10.70 15.70 1.61
N ARG A 367 9.86 14.85 1.02
CA ARG A 367 8.72 15.30 0.19
C ARG A 367 7.73 16.18 0.95
N THR A 368 7.46 15.86 2.21
CA THR A 368 6.57 16.68 3.05
C THR A 368 7.16 18.07 3.29
N ARG A 369 8.48 18.19 3.50
CA ARG A 369 9.15 19.50 3.62
C ARG A 369 9.11 20.28 2.30
N ASP A 370 9.36 19.63 1.18
CA ASP A 370 9.31 20.27 -0.15
C ASP A 370 7.90 20.78 -0.47
N LEU A 371 6.87 19.99 -0.14
CA LEU A 371 5.48 20.37 -0.36
C LEU A 371 5.06 21.55 0.54
N GLU A 372 5.47 21.56 1.80
CA GLU A 372 5.21 22.69 2.70
C GLU A 372 5.92 23.97 2.24
N SER A 373 7.17 23.84 1.76
CA SER A 373 7.90 24.96 1.16
C SER A 373 7.21 25.47 -0.11
N ALA A 374 6.77 24.58 -1.00
CA ALA A 374 6.06 24.95 -2.22
C ALA A 374 4.70 25.61 -1.92
N LYS A 375 3.97 25.11 -0.91
CA LYS A 375 2.72 25.71 -0.43
C LYS A 375 2.96 27.11 0.11
N THR A 376 3.93 27.27 1.01
CA THR A 376 4.29 28.57 1.59
C THR A 376 4.66 29.58 0.50
N GLU A 377 5.43 29.15 -0.49
CA GLU A 377 5.81 29.99 -1.63
C GLU A 377 4.61 30.35 -2.52
N ALA A 378 3.67 29.42 -2.75
CA ALA A 378 2.44 29.70 -3.48
C ALA A 378 1.55 30.71 -2.74
N GLU A 379 1.37 30.54 -1.42
CA GLU A 379 0.63 31.48 -0.56
C GLU A 379 1.29 32.87 -0.58
N ARG A 380 2.62 32.93 -0.51
CA ARG A 380 3.37 34.20 -0.62
C ARG A 380 3.14 34.90 -1.96
N ARG A 381 3.22 34.17 -3.09
CA ARG A 381 2.98 34.73 -4.42
C ARG A 381 1.55 35.24 -4.57
N LEU A 382 0.58 34.50 -4.03
CA LEU A 382 -0.81 34.92 -4.02
C LEU A 382 -1.00 36.18 -3.17
N ALA A 383 -0.44 36.22 -1.96
CA ALA A 383 -0.50 37.40 -1.09
C ALA A 383 0.08 38.66 -1.73
N ILE A 384 1.22 38.54 -2.44
CA ILE A 384 1.81 39.64 -3.21
C ILE A 384 0.86 40.09 -4.32
N THR A 385 0.34 39.14 -5.11
CA THR A 385 -0.55 39.45 -6.26
C THR A 385 -1.90 40.02 -5.81
N ALA A 386 -2.38 39.61 -4.64
CA ALA A 386 -3.66 40.02 -4.08
C ALA A 386 -3.74 41.51 -3.78
N VAL A 387 -2.62 42.17 -3.44
CA VAL A 387 -2.59 43.62 -3.20
C VAL A 387 -2.81 44.43 -4.48
N TYR A 388 -2.45 43.88 -5.64
CA TYR A 388 -2.58 44.53 -6.95
C TYR A 388 -3.83 44.09 -7.73
N THR A 389 -4.64 43.20 -7.15
CA THR A 389 -5.77 42.57 -7.82
C THR A 389 -7.04 42.81 -7.02
N ARG A 390 -8.17 42.94 -7.71
CA ARG A 390 -9.49 42.96 -7.08
C ARG A 390 -9.70 41.77 -6.16
N ARG A 391 -10.20 42.01 -4.94
CA ARG A 391 -10.45 41.00 -3.91
C ARG A 391 -11.37 39.88 -4.42
N SER A 392 -12.40 40.22 -5.19
CA SER A 392 -13.33 39.26 -5.78
C SER A 392 -12.67 38.27 -6.74
N ILE A 393 -11.52 38.61 -7.34
CA ILE A 393 -10.72 37.71 -8.17
C ILE A 393 -9.81 36.82 -7.32
N VAL A 394 -9.24 37.39 -6.25
CA VAL A 394 -8.44 36.63 -5.27
C VAL A 394 -9.28 35.55 -4.61
N ASP A 395 -10.50 35.87 -4.16
CA ASP A 395 -11.40 34.93 -3.50
C ASP A 395 -11.78 33.74 -4.42
N VAL A 396 -11.85 33.98 -5.74
CA VAL A 396 -12.09 32.91 -6.74
C VAL A 396 -10.87 32.00 -6.87
N ILE A 397 -9.66 32.57 -6.87
CA ILE A 397 -8.42 31.78 -6.94
C ILE A 397 -8.26 30.95 -5.65
N GLU A 398 -8.53 31.53 -4.48
CA GLU A 398 -8.47 30.85 -3.18
C GLU A 398 -9.47 29.69 -3.08
N SER A 399 -10.64 29.82 -3.71
CA SER A 399 -11.64 28.74 -3.80
C SER A 399 -11.35 27.69 -4.88
N GLY A 400 -10.22 27.81 -5.60
CA GLY A 400 -9.79 26.86 -6.63
C GLY A 400 -10.42 27.11 -8.01
N GLY A 401 -11.09 28.24 -8.21
CA GLY A 401 -11.65 28.65 -9.50
C GLY A 401 -10.63 29.33 -10.41
N ASP A 402 -10.90 29.34 -11.72
CA ASP A 402 -10.12 30.10 -12.70
C ASP A 402 -10.90 31.34 -13.17
N PRO A 403 -10.56 32.55 -12.69
CA PRO A 403 -11.30 33.78 -13.01
C PRO A 403 -11.24 34.13 -14.50
N ARG A 404 -10.27 33.61 -15.27
CA ARG A 404 -10.15 33.86 -16.73
C ARG A 404 -11.31 33.26 -17.51
N THR A 405 -11.98 32.25 -16.95
CA THR A 405 -13.11 31.55 -17.58
C THR A 405 -14.45 32.29 -17.41
N PHE A 406 -14.48 33.40 -16.68
CA PHE A 406 -15.71 34.14 -16.45
C PHE A 406 -16.28 34.73 -17.74
N ALA A 407 -17.39 34.15 -18.18
CA ALA A 407 -18.19 34.71 -19.27
C ALA A 407 -18.82 36.04 -18.84
N PRO A 408 -18.92 37.02 -19.76
CA PRO A 408 -19.64 38.27 -19.50
C PRO A 408 -21.08 38.02 -19.08
N LYS A 409 -21.54 38.72 -18.03
CA LYS A 409 -22.90 38.59 -17.49
C LYS A 409 -23.50 39.97 -17.22
N ASN A 410 -24.78 40.11 -17.53
CA ASN A 410 -25.55 41.28 -17.09
C ASN A 410 -25.70 41.23 -15.57
N LYS A 411 -25.43 42.36 -14.93
CA LYS A 411 -25.62 42.57 -13.49
C LYS A 411 -26.21 43.95 -13.28
N THR A 412 -27.07 44.09 -12.28
CA THR A 412 -27.49 45.39 -11.78
C THR A 412 -26.59 45.77 -10.62
N VAL A 413 -25.91 46.91 -10.70
CA VAL A 413 -24.94 47.35 -9.69
C VAL A 413 -25.06 48.85 -9.45
N ALA A 414 -24.62 49.31 -8.28
CA ALA A 414 -24.35 50.72 -8.02
C ALA A 414 -22.89 51.01 -8.30
N VAL A 415 -22.61 52.07 -9.06
CA VAL A 415 -21.27 52.51 -9.42
C VAL A 415 -21.02 53.83 -8.73
N LEU A 416 -19.93 53.87 -7.95
CA LEU A 416 -19.47 55.05 -7.24
C LEU A 416 -18.16 55.52 -7.89
N PHE A 417 -18.14 56.78 -8.30
CA PHE A 417 -16.90 57.49 -8.67
C PHE A 417 -16.59 58.51 -7.59
N SER A 418 -15.34 58.60 -7.19
CA SER A 418 -14.86 59.60 -6.24
C SER A 418 -13.56 60.21 -6.73
N ASP A 419 -13.50 61.52 -6.94
CA ASP A 419 -12.29 62.20 -7.42
C ASP A 419 -11.85 63.33 -6.49
N MET A 420 -10.54 63.55 -6.35
CA MET A 420 -10.02 64.60 -5.46
C MET A 420 -10.22 65.98 -6.09
N ARG A 421 -10.47 66.97 -5.24
CA ARG A 421 -10.56 68.38 -5.66
C ARG A 421 -9.21 69.02 -5.72
N ASP A 422 -8.99 69.78 -6.78
CA ASP A 422 -7.79 70.57 -7.02
C ASP A 422 -6.50 69.73 -6.87
N PHE A 423 -6.57 68.43 -7.18
CA PHE A 423 -5.43 67.51 -7.04
C PHE A 423 -4.21 68.01 -7.81
N THR A 424 -4.39 68.52 -9.04
CA THR A 424 -3.30 69.11 -9.82
C THR A 424 -2.59 70.20 -9.03
N GLY A 425 -3.34 71.16 -8.46
CA GLY A 425 -2.77 72.24 -7.67
C GLY A 425 -2.09 71.75 -6.38
N ILE A 426 -2.67 70.75 -5.71
CA ILE A 426 -2.05 70.11 -4.54
C ILE A 426 -0.72 69.43 -4.94
N SER A 427 -0.73 68.65 -6.02
CA SER A 427 0.43 67.88 -6.50
C SER A 427 1.58 68.77 -6.99
N GLU A 428 1.29 69.95 -7.53
CA GLU A 428 2.32 70.94 -7.92
C GLU A 428 3.08 71.51 -6.71
N SER A 429 2.45 71.52 -5.54
CA SER A 429 3.05 72.00 -4.28
C SER A 429 3.81 70.92 -3.50
N LEU A 430 3.75 69.66 -3.94
CA LEU A 430 4.34 68.50 -3.27
C LEU A 430 5.43 67.87 -4.14
N SER A 431 6.40 67.20 -3.52
CA SER A 431 7.29 66.32 -4.27
C SER A 431 6.51 65.09 -4.80
N PRO A 432 7.03 64.37 -5.82
CA PRO A 432 6.40 63.15 -6.29
C PRO A 432 6.23 62.08 -5.19
N ILE A 433 7.17 62.00 -4.24
CA ILE A 433 7.10 61.04 -3.12
C ILE A 433 6.00 61.44 -2.14
N GLU A 434 5.93 62.72 -1.77
CA GLU A 434 4.87 63.24 -0.88
C GLU A 434 3.48 63.10 -1.51
N THR A 435 3.38 63.30 -2.84
CA THR A 435 2.14 63.09 -3.59
C THR A 435 1.68 61.63 -3.50
N VAL A 436 2.58 60.66 -3.69
CA VAL A 436 2.26 59.23 -3.56
C VAL A 436 1.88 58.87 -2.13
N GLN A 437 2.57 59.41 -1.12
CA GLN A 437 2.22 59.17 0.30
C GLN A 437 0.84 59.71 0.65
N MET A 438 0.50 60.92 0.18
CA MET A 438 -0.83 61.51 0.35
C MET A 438 -1.90 60.67 -0.35
N LEU A 439 -1.66 60.25 -1.60
CA LEU A 439 -2.59 59.40 -2.35
C LEU A 439 -2.83 58.07 -1.66
N ASN A 440 -1.78 57.37 -1.21
CA ASN A 440 -1.93 56.10 -0.50
C ASN A 440 -2.72 56.28 0.81
N CYS A 441 -2.41 57.31 1.60
CA CYS A 441 -3.15 57.62 2.83
C CYS A 441 -4.64 57.90 2.55
N TYR A 442 -4.93 58.66 1.50
CA TYR A 442 -6.30 58.93 1.05
C TYR A 442 -7.00 57.66 0.57
N PHE A 443 -6.38 56.89 -0.32
CA PHE A 443 -6.95 55.65 -0.87
C PHE A 443 -7.19 54.60 0.20
N ASP A 444 -6.26 54.41 1.14
CA ASP A 444 -6.44 53.47 2.26
C ASP A 444 -7.70 53.82 3.06
N ARG A 445 -7.84 55.10 3.43
CA ARG A 445 -8.98 55.57 4.22
C ARG A 445 -10.31 55.49 3.47
N MET A 446 -10.32 55.82 2.18
CA MET A 446 -11.52 55.71 1.36
C MET A 446 -11.90 54.25 1.12
N ASN A 447 -10.92 53.38 0.88
CA ASN A 447 -11.13 51.95 0.68
C ASN A 447 -11.67 51.25 1.93
N GLU A 448 -11.23 51.63 3.14
CA GLU A 448 -11.84 51.16 4.40
C GLU A 448 -13.36 51.37 4.42
N CYS A 449 -13.82 52.57 4.00
CA CYS A 449 -15.24 52.92 3.97
C CYS A 449 -16.00 52.12 2.90
N ILE A 450 -15.40 51.94 1.72
CA ILE A 450 -15.97 51.15 0.62
C ILE A 450 -16.12 49.67 1.04
N LEU A 451 -15.07 49.08 1.60
CA LEU A 451 -15.07 47.68 2.06
C LEU A 451 -16.03 47.44 3.23
N ALA A 452 -16.06 48.34 4.21
CA ALA A 452 -17.00 48.25 5.34
C ALA A 452 -18.47 48.23 4.88
N ASN A 453 -18.74 48.88 3.76
CA ASN A 453 -20.05 48.92 3.11
C ASN A 453 -20.17 47.92 1.94
N ARG A 454 -19.47 46.78 1.99
CA ARG A 454 -19.58 45.68 1.00
C ARG A 454 -19.33 46.09 -0.46
N GLY A 455 -18.65 47.21 -0.66
CA GLY A 455 -18.16 47.64 -1.96
C GLY A 455 -16.80 47.07 -2.26
N GLU A 456 -16.39 47.21 -3.51
CA GLU A 456 -15.05 46.87 -3.96
C GLU A 456 -14.55 47.91 -4.96
N ILE A 457 -13.30 48.33 -4.82
CA ILE A 457 -12.64 49.16 -5.82
C ILE A 457 -12.47 48.34 -7.10
N ASP A 458 -13.05 48.83 -8.19
CA ASP A 458 -12.84 48.27 -9.53
C ASP A 458 -11.45 48.64 -10.05
N LYS A 459 -11.13 49.94 -9.98
CA LYS A 459 -9.83 50.49 -10.34
C LYS A 459 -9.60 51.88 -9.75
N LEU A 460 -8.33 52.24 -9.66
CA LEU A 460 -7.86 53.60 -9.39
C LEU A 460 -7.41 54.24 -10.72
N ILE A 461 -7.83 55.48 -10.98
CA ILE A 461 -7.54 56.22 -12.21
C ILE A 461 -6.97 57.59 -11.84
N GLY A 462 -5.65 57.69 -11.70
CA GLY A 462 -5.05 58.90 -11.13
C GLY A 462 -5.42 59.03 -9.65
N ASP A 463 -6.06 60.12 -9.28
CA ASP A 463 -6.66 60.43 -7.97
C ASP A 463 -8.12 59.94 -7.82
N CYS A 464 -8.70 59.42 -8.91
CA CYS A 464 -10.07 58.94 -8.94
C CYS A 464 -10.20 57.48 -8.48
N ILE A 465 -11.20 57.21 -7.64
CA ILE A 465 -11.63 55.87 -7.22
C ILE A 465 -12.90 55.51 -7.98
N MET A 466 -12.89 54.37 -8.67
CA MET A 466 -14.10 53.72 -9.18
C MET A 466 -14.39 52.49 -8.32
N ALA A 467 -15.56 52.47 -7.67
CA ALA A 467 -16.01 51.37 -6.84
C ALA A 467 -17.36 50.82 -7.32
N ILE A 468 -17.57 49.53 -7.07
CA ILE A 468 -18.78 48.80 -7.44
C ILE A 468 -19.42 48.23 -6.18
N HIS A 469 -20.72 48.41 -6.09
CA HIS A 469 -21.56 47.91 -5.02
C HIS A 469 -22.68 47.06 -5.60
N THR A 470 -23.07 46.02 -4.87
CA THR A 470 -24.17 45.13 -5.29
C THR A 470 -25.55 45.77 -5.08
N ASP A 471 -25.66 46.71 -4.15
CA ASP A 471 -26.89 47.42 -3.82
C ASP A 471 -26.67 48.93 -3.64
N VAL A 472 -27.71 49.72 -3.88
CA VAL A 472 -27.65 51.19 -3.87
C VAL A 472 -27.36 51.76 -2.49
N GLU A 473 -27.95 51.15 -1.46
CA GLU A 473 -27.82 51.59 -0.08
C GLU A 473 -26.37 51.52 0.39
N SER A 474 -25.70 50.43 0.05
CA SER A 474 -24.30 50.20 0.38
C SER A 474 -23.36 51.22 -0.28
N ALA A 475 -23.63 51.61 -1.54
CA ALA A 475 -22.85 52.67 -2.21
C ALA A 475 -23.06 54.04 -1.55
N LEU A 476 -24.31 54.35 -1.15
CA LEU A 476 -24.61 55.63 -0.50
C LEU A 476 -23.99 55.71 0.89
N ASN A 477 -24.09 54.64 1.69
CA ASN A 477 -23.45 54.58 2.99
C ASN A 477 -21.92 54.70 2.87
N ALA A 478 -21.30 54.04 1.88
CA ALA A 478 -19.89 54.22 1.59
C ALA A 478 -19.55 55.68 1.31
N ALA A 479 -20.34 56.38 0.49
CA ALA A 479 -20.12 57.80 0.21
C ALA A 479 -20.26 58.68 1.47
N ILE A 480 -21.25 58.42 2.32
CA ILE A 480 -21.44 59.13 3.59
C ILE A 480 -20.22 58.91 4.50
N ASP A 481 -19.81 57.66 4.68
CA ASP A 481 -18.67 57.29 5.52
C ASP A 481 -17.35 57.86 4.96
N MET A 482 -17.13 57.82 3.64
CA MET A 482 -15.99 58.44 2.98
C MET A 482 -15.90 59.93 3.27
N ARG A 483 -17.04 60.65 3.23
CA ARG A 483 -17.09 62.09 3.54
C ARG A 483 -16.79 62.38 5.01
N GLN A 484 -17.29 61.57 5.92
CA GLN A 484 -17.01 61.71 7.36
C GLN A 484 -15.55 61.36 7.67
N ALA A 485 -15.04 60.26 7.12
CA ALA A 485 -13.65 59.84 7.27
C ALA A 485 -12.67 60.86 6.69
N LEU A 486 -13.01 61.50 5.56
CA LEU A 486 -12.21 62.58 4.99
C LEU A 486 -12.19 63.83 5.89
N ARG A 487 -13.30 64.16 6.55
CA ARG A 487 -13.33 65.24 7.55
C ARG A 487 -12.36 64.90 8.70
N SER A 488 -12.46 63.69 9.26
CA SER A 488 -11.54 63.23 10.31
C SER A 488 -10.07 63.19 9.88
N LEU A 489 -9.78 62.82 8.62
CA LEU A 489 -8.43 62.80 8.06
C LEU A 489 -7.83 64.21 7.94
N ASN A 490 -8.65 65.19 7.57
CA ASN A 490 -8.22 66.58 7.54
C ASN A 490 -8.00 67.13 8.96
N ASP A 491 -8.88 66.79 9.90
CA ASP A 491 -8.79 67.26 11.28
C ASP A 491 -7.59 66.64 12.03
N SER A 492 -7.10 65.46 11.61
CA SER A 492 -5.93 64.82 12.21
C SER A 492 -4.59 65.45 11.81
N GLY A 493 -4.57 66.38 10.84
CA GLY A 493 -3.34 67.04 10.37
C GLY A 493 -2.34 66.12 9.69
N LEU A 494 -2.77 64.91 9.28
CA LEU A 494 -1.92 63.92 8.61
C LEU A 494 -1.62 64.28 7.15
N SER A 495 -2.44 65.15 6.55
CA SER A 495 -2.18 65.75 5.25
C SER A 495 -1.73 67.20 5.42
N SER A 496 -0.68 67.60 4.71
CA SER A 496 -0.17 68.98 4.69
C SER A 496 -1.15 69.96 4.05
N SER A 497 -2.07 69.46 3.22
CA SER A 497 -3.12 70.23 2.55
C SER A 497 -4.50 69.66 2.87
N ARG A 498 -5.50 70.53 2.99
CA ARG A 498 -6.88 70.11 3.21
C ARG A 498 -7.42 69.43 1.95
N ILE A 499 -7.69 68.13 2.02
CA ILE A 499 -8.19 67.32 0.91
C ILE A 499 -9.71 67.42 0.86
N ASN A 500 -10.27 67.51 -0.33
CA ASN A 500 -11.70 67.39 -0.57
C ASN A 500 -11.92 66.45 -1.76
N ASN A 501 -13.07 65.77 -1.83
CA ASN A 501 -13.44 64.94 -2.97
C ASN A 501 -14.89 65.20 -3.43
N GLY A 502 -15.15 64.90 -4.70
CA GLY A 502 -16.50 64.75 -5.24
C GLY A 502 -16.87 63.29 -5.33
N ILE A 503 -18.12 62.93 -5.06
CA ILE A 503 -18.64 61.57 -5.17
C ILE A 503 -19.89 61.58 -6.05
N GLY A 504 -19.86 60.80 -7.12
CA GLY A 504 -20.98 60.57 -8.02
C GLY A 504 -21.44 59.13 -7.98
N ILE A 505 -22.74 58.90 -7.76
CA ILE A 505 -23.33 57.56 -7.72
C ILE A 505 -24.42 57.39 -8.77
N ASN A 506 -24.34 56.30 -9.51
CA ASN A 506 -25.40 55.87 -10.40
C ASN A 506 -25.74 54.39 -10.19
N PHE A 507 -26.93 53.98 -10.59
CA PHE A 507 -27.42 52.61 -10.44
C PHE A 507 -28.07 52.11 -11.72
N GLY A 508 -27.85 50.84 -12.05
CA GLY A 508 -28.53 50.19 -13.17
C GLY A 508 -27.77 49.00 -13.73
N GLU A 509 -28.17 48.57 -14.93
CA GLU A 509 -27.62 47.38 -15.57
C GLU A 509 -26.27 47.65 -16.25
N VAL A 510 -25.33 46.72 -16.04
CA VAL A 510 -24.00 46.68 -16.64
C VAL A 510 -23.68 45.26 -17.10
N VAL A 511 -22.69 45.14 -17.98
CA VAL A 511 -22.04 43.87 -18.27
C VAL A 511 -20.79 43.76 -17.41
N ALA A 512 -20.73 42.75 -16.54
CA ALA A 512 -19.55 42.40 -15.76
C ALA A 512 -18.81 41.23 -16.44
N GLY A 513 -17.49 41.35 -16.64
CA GLY A 513 -16.71 40.29 -17.27
C GLY A 513 -15.24 40.63 -17.45
N ASN A 514 -14.47 39.66 -17.96
CA ASN A 514 -13.07 39.87 -18.35
C ASN A 514 -12.99 40.69 -19.64
N ILE A 515 -12.36 41.85 -19.58
CA ILE A 515 -12.15 42.75 -20.71
C ILE A 515 -10.65 43.04 -20.83
N GLY A 516 -10.11 42.91 -22.05
CA GLY A 516 -8.69 43.18 -22.31
C GLY A 516 -8.10 42.33 -23.42
N SER A 517 -6.78 42.16 -23.37
CA SER A 517 -6.00 41.31 -24.28
C SER A 517 -5.56 40.02 -23.58
N SER A 518 -4.89 39.10 -24.28
CA SER A 518 -4.35 37.87 -23.68
C SER A 518 -3.39 38.13 -22.52
N ASP A 519 -2.68 39.25 -22.56
CA ASP A 519 -1.57 39.55 -21.64
C ASP A 519 -1.97 40.54 -20.54
N LYS A 520 -3.14 41.18 -20.68
CA LYS A 520 -3.70 42.12 -19.71
C LYS A 520 -5.22 42.08 -19.77
N MET A 521 -5.82 41.43 -18.77
CA MET A 521 -7.26 41.39 -18.56
C MET A 521 -7.62 42.11 -17.26
N ASP A 522 -8.69 42.89 -17.29
CA ASP A 522 -9.34 43.42 -16.09
C ASP A 522 -10.76 42.85 -16.01
N TYR A 523 -11.11 42.27 -14.87
CA TYR A 523 -12.50 41.93 -14.58
C TYR A 523 -13.21 43.20 -14.07
N THR A 524 -14.04 43.79 -14.93
CA THR A 524 -14.64 45.11 -14.72
C THR A 524 -16.08 45.14 -15.23
N VAL A 525 -16.75 46.28 -15.02
CA VAL A 525 -18.12 46.52 -15.49
C VAL A 525 -18.12 47.55 -16.62
N ILE A 526 -18.93 47.28 -17.65
CA ILE A 526 -19.16 48.21 -18.76
C ILE A 526 -20.66 48.49 -18.88
N GLY A 527 -21.02 49.77 -19.02
CA GLY A 527 -22.39 50.19 -19.29
C GLY A 527 -22.52 51.72 -19.33
N ASP A 528 -23.65 52.22 -19.85
CA ASP A 528 -23.96 53.66 -19.86
C ASP A 528 -23.99 54.25 -18.44
N ILE A 529 -24.39 53.43 -17.46
CA ILE A 529 -24.47 53.88 -16.07
C ILE A 529 -23.09 54.18 -15.46
N VAL A 530 -22.02 53.50 -15.91
CA VAL A 530 -20.63 53.74 -15.47
C VAL A 530 -20.16 55.12 -15.93
N ASN A 531 -20.37 55.42 -17.21
CA ASN A 531 -20.04 56.74 -17.78
C ASN A 531 -20.88 57.85 -17.14
N SER A 532 -22.14 57.56 -16.83
CA SER A 532 -23.03 58.52 -16.18
C SER A 532 -22.60 58.78 -14.73
N ALA A 533 -22.17 57.77 -13.98
CA ALA A 533 -21.62 57.95 -12.63
C ALA A 533 -20.39 58.86 -12.62
N SER A 534 -19.44 58.63 -13.54
CA SER A 534 -18.26 59.49 -13.70
C SER A 534 -18.63 60.94 -14.05
N ARG A 535 -19.67 61.16 -14.84
CA ARG A 535 -20.16 62.52 -15.16
C ARG A 535 -20.87 63.17 -13.99
N ILE A 536 -21.66 62.41 -13.22
CA ILE A 536 -22.29 62.90 -11.99
C ILE A 536 -21.19 63.34 -11.02
N GLU A 537 -20.14 62.54 -10.85
CA GLU A 537 -18.96 62.93 -10.08
C GLU A 537 -18.39 64.21 -10.67
N ALA A 538 -18.08 64.31 -11.96
CA ALA A 538 -17.50 65.53 -12.52
C ALA A 538 -18.36 66.80 -12.28
N LEU A 539 -19.69 66.65 -12.17
CA LEU A 539 -20.62 67.74 -11.87
C LEU A 539 -20.56 68.24 -10.43
N THR A 540 -20.13 67.39 -9.49
CA THR A 540 -19.99 67.76 -8.07
C THR A 540 -19.11 69.00 -7.87
N LYS A 541 -18.10 69.23 -8.74
CA LYS A 541 -17.24 70.43 -8.70
C LYS A 541 -17.99 71.70 -9.09
N TYR A 542 -18.91 71.62 -10.06
CA TYR A 542 -19.66 72.78 -10.56
C TYR A 542 -20.73 73.20 -9.56
N TYR A 543 -21.41 72.23 -8.94
CA TYR A 543 -22.43 72.50 -7.92
C TYR A 543 -21.85 72.75 -6.53
N TRP A 544 -20.53 72.55 -6.34
CA TRP A 544 -19.85 72.63 -5.05
C TRP A 544 -20.43 71.68 -3.99
N LEU A 545 -20.96 70.55 -4.44
CA LEU A 545 -21.60 69.55 -3.59
C LEU A 545 -20.75 68.28 -3.53
N PRO A 546 -20.40 67.78 -2.33
CA PRO A 546 -19.58 66.58 -2.19
C PRO A 546 -20.21 65.29 -2.71
N VAL A 547 -21.53 65.11 -2.63
CA VAL A 547 -22.20 63.86 -3.00
C VAL A 547 -23.38 64.17 -3.91
N LEU A 548 -23.29 63.72 -5.16
CA LEU A 548 -24.39 63.75 -6.12
C LEU A 548 -24.77 62.33 -6.53
N VAL A 549 -26.06 62.10 -6.69
CA VAL A 549 -26.61 60.83 -7.12
C VAL A 549 -27.58 61.02 -8.27
N SER A 550 -27.70 59.98 -9.10
CA SER A 550 -28.72 59.89 -10.14
C SER A 550 -30.14 59.81 -9.58
N GLU A 551 -31.12 60.09 -10.45
CA GLU A 551 -32.53 59.85 -10.19
C GLU A 551 -32.85 58.39 -9.85
N ASP A 552 -32.17 57.41 -10.48
CA ASP A 552 -32.36 55.98 -10.20
C ASP A 552 -31.97 55.63 -8.75
N VAL A 553 -30.86 56.21 -8.26
CA VAL A 553 -30.41 56.06 -6.87
C VAL A 553 -31.41 56.69 -5.90
N TYR A 554 -31.89 57.89 -6.21
CA TYR A 554 -32.91 58.58 -5.41
C TYR A 554 -34.19 57.73 -5.28
N HIS A 555 -34.74 57.23 -6.39
CA HIS A 555 -35.97 56.43 -6.36
C HIS A 555 -35.83 55.14 -5.56
N CYS A 556 -34.64 54.53 -5.54
CA CYS A 556 -34.39 53.33 -4.74
C CYS A 556 -34.37 53.61 -3.22
N LEU A 557 -34.02 54.83 -2.81
CA LEU A 557 -33.72 55.17 -1.41
C LEU A 557 -34.58 56.32 -0.84
N ALA A 558 -35.53 56.84 -1.62
CA ALA A 558 -36.40 57.94 -1.22
C ALA A 558 -37.12 57.61 0.11
N GLY A 559 -37.11 58.58 1.03
CA GLY A 559 -37.72 58.45 2.37
C GLY A 559 -36.85 57.75 3.42
N ARG A 560 -35.67 57.22 3.06
CA ARG A 560 -34.71 56.62 4.02
C ARG A 560 -33.53 57.54 4.33
N TYR A 561 -33.19 58.42 3.39
CA TYR A 561 -32.07 59.36 3.48
C TYR A 561 -32.51 60.77 3.12
N ALA A 562 -31.75 61.76 3.59
CA ALA A 562 -32.03 63.15 3.29
C ALA A 562 -31.52 63.52 1.89
N PHE A 563 -32.46 63.66 0.96
CA PHE A 563 -32.22 64.06 -0.41
C PHE A 563 -32.85 65.39 -0.74
N ARG A 564 -32.25 66.10 -1.70
CA ARG A 564 -32.92 67.18 -2.41
C ARG A 564 -32.54 67.16 -3.89
N PHE A 565 -33.49 67.54 -4.72
CA PHE A 565 -33.26 67.71 -6.15
C PHE A 565 -32.31 68.90 -6.37
N ILE A 566 -31.33 68.76 -7.27
CA ILE A 566 -30.32 69.79 -7.54
C ILE A 566 -30.49 70.39 -8.93
N ASP A 567 -30.56 69.57 -9.97
CA ASP A 567 -30.69 70.07 -11.34
C ASP A 567 -31.10 68.96 -12.32
N ARG A 568 -31.58 69.36 -13.50
CA ARG A 568 -31.78 68.52 -14.67
C ARG A 568 -30.89 69.02 -15.80
N VAL A 569 -29.88 68.23 -16.15
CA VAL A 569 -28.77 68.69 -17.00
C VAL A 569 -28.56 67.81 -18.20
N LEU A 570 -28.18 68.42 -19.32
CA LEU A 570 -27.65 67.67 -20.46
C LEU A 570 -26.13 67.63 -20.37
N VAL A 571 -25.59 66.44 -20.14
CA VAL A 571 -24.14 66.19 -20.11
C VAL A 571 -23.64 65.75 -21.48
N LYS A 572 -22.40 66.13 -21.80
CA LYS A 572 -21.75 65.82 -23.07
C LYS A 572 -21.89 64.35 -23.46
N GLY A 573 -22.52 64.11 -24.61
CA GLY A 573 -22.67 62.78 -25.20
C GLY A 573 -23.92 61.99 -24.79
N ARG A 574 -24.82 62.55 -23.95
CA ARG A 574 -26.17 62.01 -23.78
C ARG A 574 -27.19 62.79 -24.60
N LYS A 575 -28.28 62.12 -24.97
CA LYS A 575 -29.47 62.73 -25.61
C LYS A 575 -30.57 63.07 -24.61
N THR A 576 -30.58 62.38 -23.46
CA THR A 576 -31.58 62.57 -22.40
C THR A 576 -30.95 63.30 -21.22
N PRO A 577 -31.60 64.35 -20.68
CA PRO A 577 -31.15 65.03 -19.48
C PRO A 577 -31.07 64.08 -18.28
N LEU A 578 -30.11 64.31 -17.41
CA LEU A 578 -29.91 63.60 -16.16
C LEU A 578 -30.42 64.46 -15.01
N ALA A 579 -31.31 63.91 -14.19
CA ALA A 579 -31.69 64.53 -12.92
C ALA A 579 -30.68 64.16 -11.84
N LEU A 580 -30.26 65.17 -11.08
CA LEU A 580 -29.26 65.09 -10.03
C LEU A 580 -29.92 65.36 -8.69
N TYR A 581 -29.56 64.55 -7.70
CA TYR A 581 -29.97 64.73 -6.32
C TYR A 581 -28.73 64.79 -5.45
N GLU A 582 -28.77 65.62 -4.41
CA GLU A 582 -27.77 65.62 -3.36
C GLU A 582 -28.23 64.75 -2.22
N CYS A 583 -27.36 63.88 -1.72
CA CYS A 583 -27.49 63.31 -0.39
C CYS A 583 -26.65 64.13 0.57
N PHE A 584 -27.25 64.65 1.64
CA PHE A 584 -26.56 65.49 2.62
C PHE A 584 -26.52 64.90 4.03
N ASP A 585 -26.72 63.58 4.18
CA ASP A 585 -26.65 62.90 5.48
C ASP A 585 -25.23 62.81 6.07
N TYR A 586 -24.20 63.09 5.27
CA TYR A 586 -22.83 63.24 5.76
C TYR A 586 -22.58 64.57 6.50
N GLU A 587 -23.52 65.54 6.40
CA GLU A 587 -23.38 66.85 7.03
C GLU A 587 -23.65 66.82 8.54
N THR A 588 -23.23 67.88 9.23
CA THR A 588 -23.58 68.07 10.65
C THR A 588 -25.10 68.28 10.82
N ASP A 589 -25.65 67.92 11.98
CA ASP A 589 -27.08 68.07 12.27
C ASP A 589 -27.60 69.50 12.05
N ALA A 590 -26.77 70.51 12.34
CA ALA A 590 -27.10 71.91 12.10
C ALA A 590 -27.32 72.21 10.60
N ILE A 591 -26.43 71.72 9.74
CA ILE A 591 -26.54 71.91 8.28
C ILE A 591 -27.67 71.06 7.71
N ARG A 592 -27.81 69.80 8.16
CA ARG A 592 -28.92 68.91 7.76
C ARG A 592 -30.27 69.53 8.06
N LYS A 593 -30.42 70.14 9.23
CA LYS A 593 -31.64 70.87 9.60
C LYS A 593 -31.88 72.07 8.70
N LEU A 594 -30.88 72.93 8.47
CA LEU A 594 -31.01 74.09 7.57
C LEU A 594 -31.42 73.68 6.15
N LYS A 595 -30.80 72.63 5.60
CA LYS A 595 -31.15 72.09 4.28
C LYS A 595 -32.58 71.56 4.28
N THR A 596 -32.94 70.73 5.26
CA THR A 596 -34.30 70.14 5.38
C THR A 596 -35.39 71.20 5.49
N ASP A 597 -35.21 72.20 6.36
CA ASP A 597 -36.18 73.27 6.62
C ASP A 597 -36.36 74.20 5.40
N SER A 598 -35.42 74.20 4.45
CA SER A 598 -35.45 75.02 3.23
C SER A 598 -35.70 74.24 1.93
N VAL A 599 -35.94 72.91 1.98
CA VAL A 599 -36.15 72.07 0.79
C VAL A 599 -37.30 72.59 -0.10
N ASP A 600 -38.45 72.90 0.49
CA ASP A 600 -39.63 73.35 -0.28
C ASP A 600 -39.40 74.73 -0.91
N GLU A 601 -38.76 75.63 -0.19
CA GLU A 601 -38.40 76.95 -0.69
C GLU A 601 -37.36 76.84 -1.80
N TYR A 602 -36.33 76.01 -1.62
CA TYR A 602 -35.34 75.72 -2.65
C TYR A 602 -35.98 75.15 -3.93
N ALA A 603 -36.91 74.20 -3.79
CA ALA A 603 -37.63 73.61 -4.91
C ALA A 603 -38.49 74.65 -5.64
N HIS A 604 -39.14 75.56 -4.90
CA HIS A 604 -39.89 76.67 -5.49
C HIS A 604 -38.98 77.63 -6.29
N LEU A 605 -37.80 77.96 -5.76
CA LEU A 605 -36.83 78.80 -6.46
C LEU A 605 -36.27 78.11 -7.72
N TYR A 606 -36.06 76.80 -7.67
CA TYR A 606 -35.69 76.04 -8.85
C TYR A 606 -36.80 76.07 -9.91
N ALA A 607 -38.07 75.92 -9.52
CA ALA A 607 -39.19 76.01 -10.47
C ALA A 607 -39.28 77.39 -11.14
N LEU A 608 -38.98 78.48 -10.42
CA LEU A 608 -38.86 79.82 -11.01
C LEU A 608 -37.70 79.92 -11.99
N TYR A 609 -36.55 79.34 -11.65
CA TYR A 609 -35.40 79.23 -12.54
C TYR A 609 -35.72 78.43 -13.82
N GLU A 610 -36.37 77.28 -13.67
CA GLU A 610 -36.79 76.41 -14.76
C GLU A 610 -37.76 77.12 -15.70
N ALA A 611 -38.70 77.89 -15.15
CA ALA A 611 -39.62 78.74 -15.91
C ALA A 611 -38.95 79.98 -16.56
N GLY A 612 -37.67 80.26 -16.28
CA GLY A 612 -36.92 81.38 -16.84
C GLY A 612 -37.07 82.71 -16.09
N ASP A 613 -37.69 82.73 -14.91
CA ASP A 613 -37.82 83.92 -14.05
C ASP A 613 -36.57 84.10 -13.16
N PHE A 614 -35.42 84.30 -13.80
CA PHE A 614 -34.10 84.38 -13.13
C PHE A 614 -34.00 85.50 -12.10
N ARG A 615 -34.75 86.60 -12.29
CA ARG A 615 -34.77 87.72 -11.36
C ARG A 615 -35.40 87.35 -10.02
N LYS A 616 -36.58 86.71 -10.04
CA LYS A 616 -37.22 86.25 -8.80
C LYS A 616 -36.47 85.09 -8.15
N ALA A 617 -36.03 84.11 -8.96
CA ALA A 617 -35.21 83.00 -8.48
C ALA A 617 -33.93 83.52 -7.80
N GLY A 618 -33.20 84.41 -8.47
CA GLY A 618 -31.98 85.02 -7.94
C GLY A 618 -32.19 85.84 -6.66
N ALA A 619 -33.30 86.58 -6.54
CA ALA A 619 -33.63 87.29 -5.32
C ALA A 619 -33.87 86.34 -4.13
N GLY A 620 -34.57 85.22 -4.36
CA GLY A 620 -34.80 84.20 -3.35
C GLY A 620 -33.54 83.45 -2.95
N TYR A 621 -32.67 83.07 -3.90
CA TYR A 621 -31.39 82.45 -3.58
C TYR A 621 -30.50 83.40 -2.77
N ALA A 622 -30.50 84.71 -3.07
CA ALA A 622 -29.76 85.70 -2.28
C ALA A 622 -30.26 85.81 -0.82
N ASP A 623 -31.56 85.62 -0.58
CA ASP A 623 -32.11 85.58 0.77
C ASP A 623 -31.71 84.30 1.52
N LEU A 624 -31.80 83.14 0.86
CA LEU A 624 -31.34 81.86 1.43
C LEU A 624 -29.85 81.90 1.77
N CYS A 625 -28.98 82.41 0.89
CA CYS A 625 -27.54 82.57 1.18
C CYS A 625 -27.29 83.36 2.48
N LYS A 626 -28.05 84.44 2.72
CA LYS A 626 -27.93 85.22 3.96
C LYS A 626 -28.35 84.42 5.20
N ARG A 627 -29.42 83.63 5.11
CA ARG A 627 -29.90 82.78 6.21
C ARG A 627 -28.94 81.64 6.56
N PHE A 628 -28.35 81.01 5.56
CA PHE A 628 -27.35 79.95 5.77
C PHE A 628 -26.05 80.51 6.38
N GLY A 629 -25.76 81.79 6.13
CA GLY A 629 -24.58 82.48 6.65
C GLY A 629 -23.28 82.01 5.98
N PRO A 630 -22.13 82.58 6.36
CA PRO A 630 -20.86 82.33 5.68
C PRO A 630 -20.35 80.90 5.91
N HIS A 631 -19.74 80.33 4.88
CA HIS A 631 -19.06 79.04 4.92
C HIS A 631 -17.82 79.12 5.81
N THR A 632 -17.50 78.03 6.50
CA THR A 632 -16.38 77.99 7.44
C THR A 632 -15.01 78.12 6.77
N TYR A 633 -14.91 77.66 5.51
CA TYR A 633 -13.62 77.51 4.81
C TYR A 633 -13.50 78.29 3.50
N TYR A 634 -14.61 78.82 2.97
CA TYR A 634 -14.62 79.50 1.67
C TYR A 634 -15.19 80.90 1.89
N ASP A 635 -14.35 81.92 1.65
CA ASP A 635 -14.77 83.30 1.83
C ASP A 635 -15.79 83.72 0.77
N GLY A 636 -16.80 84.49 1.17
CA GLY A 636 -17.88 84.93 0.28
C GLY A 636 -18.87 83.85 -0.18
N VAL A 637 -18.75 82.60 0.29
CA VAL A 637 -19.66 81.48 -0.02
C VAL A 637 -20.55 81.20 1.20
N SER A 638 -21.81 80.81 0.99
CA SER A 638 -22.69 80.41 2.08
C SER A 638 -22.39 78.98 2.56
N LYS A 639 -22.90 78.60 3.74
CA LYS A 639 -22.79 77.20 4.24
C LYS A 639 -23.38 76.15 3.30
N ASP A 640 -24.16 76.57 2.32
CA ASP A 640 -24.69 75.73 1.28
C ASP A 640 -24.32 76.28 -0.12
N PRO A 641 -23.14 75.92 -0.63
CA PRO A 641 -22.56 76.50 -1.85
C PRO A 641 -23.45 76.40 -3.10
N VAL A 642 -24.39 75.44 -3.16
CA VAL A 642 -25.30 75.32 -4.31
C VAL A 642 -26.24 76.52 -4.42
N LEU A 643 -26.56 77.19 -3.30
CA LEU A 643 -27.37 78.41 -3.30
C LEU A 643 -26.62 79.55 -3.98
N ASP A 644 -25.34 79.73 -3.65
CA ASP A 644 -24.47 80.73 -4.25
C ASP A 644 -24.28 80.48 -5.75
N PHE A 645 -24.11 79.21 -6.11
CA PHE A 645 -24.08 78.78 -7.51
C PHE A 645 -25.34 79.18 -8.28
N TYR A 646 -26.53 78.90 -7.75
CA TYR A 646 -27.78 79.26 -8.41
C TYR A 646 -28.01 80.77 -8.45
N LEU A 647 -27.61 81.50 -7.40
CA LEU A 647 -27.63 82.95 -7.38
C LEU A 647 -26.78 83.53 -8.52
N GLU A 648 -25.54 83.08 -8.66
CA GLU A 648 -24.63 83.52 -9.72
C GLU A 648 -25.16 83.10 -11.10
N ARG A 649 -25.62 81.86 -11.23
CA ARG A 649 -26.19 81.34 -12.48
C ARG A 649 -27.41 82.14 -12.93
N CYS A 650 -28.32 82.48 -12.01
CA CYS A 650 -29.48 83.34 -12.30
C CYS A 650 -29.02 84.73 -12.77
N ARG A 651 -28.07 85.37 -12.06
CA ARG A 651 -27.52 86.67 -12.47
C ARG A 651 -26.88 86.62 -13.87
N ARG A 652 -26.13 85.55 -14.16
CA ARG A 652 -25.49 85.35 -15.47
C ARG A 652 -26.51 85.17 -16.58
N LEU A 653 -27.52 84.33 -16.37
CA LEU A 653 -28.55 84.08 -17.38
C LEU A 653 -29.47 85.28 -17.58
N GLU A 654 -29.80 86.02 -16.51
CA GLU A 654 -30.50 87.30 -16.59
C GLU A 654 -29.72 88.28 -17.47
N LYS A 655 -28.41 88.43 -17.23
CA LYS A 655 -27.54 89.29 -18.05
C LYS A 655 -27.52 88.87 -19.52
N ILE A 656 -27.33 87.58 -19.80
CA ILE A 656 -27.34 87.05 -21.18
C ILE A 656 -28.71 87.28 -21.85
N ARG A 657 -29.80 87.14 -21.09
CA ARG A 657 -31.16 87.40 -21.59
C ARG A 657 -31.36 88.87 -21.91
N ASP A 658 -30.94 89.78 -21.03
CA ASP A 658 -31.05 91.23 -21.21
C ASP A 658 -30.17 91.72 -22.39
N GLU A 659 -29.05 91.05 -22.66
CA GLU A 659 -28.17 91.27 -23.82
C GLU A 659 -28.71 90.61 -25.12
N GLY A 660 -29.84 89.90 -25.06
CA GLY A 660 -30.47 89.25 -26.22
C GLY A 660 -29.83 87.93 -26.66
N GLY A 661 -28.88 87.38 -25.89
CA GLY A 661 -28.14 86.15 -26.21
C GLY A 661 -28.89 84.86 -25.88
N LEU A 662 -29.97 84.91 -25.10
CA LEU A 662 -30.76 83.74 -24.71
C LEU A 662 -31.99 83.56 -25.62
N VAL A 663 -31.80 82.90 -26.77
CA VAL A 663 -32.84 82.71 -27.80
C VAL A 663 -34.00 81.80 -27.34
N SER A 664 -33.70 80.77 -26.54
CA SER A 664 -34.71 79.86 -25.99
C SER A 664 -34.20 79.20 -24.72
N TRP A 665 -35.03 79.16 -23.67
CA TRP A 665 -34.76 78.45 -22.41
C TRP A 665 -35.79 77.33 -22.25
N ASN A 666 -35.31 76.11 -22.05
CA ASN A 666 -36.15 74.90 -21.92
C ASN A 666 -36.04 74.27 -20.53
N GLY A 667 -35.54 75.01 -19.54
CA GLY A 667 -35.32 74.52 -18.17
C GLY A 667 -34.07 73.67 -17.97
N VAL A 668 -33.37 73.26 -19.04
CA VAL A 668 -32.23 72.32 -18.97
C VAL A 668 -30.93 73.05 -19.29
N PHE A 669 -29.99 73.03 -18.35
CA PHE A 669 -28.65 73.54 -18.59
C PHE A 669 -27.78 72.50 -19.32
N GLU A 670 -27.09 72.92 -20.39
CA GLU A 670 -26.19 72.07 -21.16
C GLU A 670 -24.73 72.29 -20.72
N PHE A 671 -24.10 71.25 -20.18
CA PHE A 671 -22.66 71.24 -19.91
C PHE A 671 -21.92 70.76 -21.16
N LYS A 672 -21.23 71.69 -21.83
CA LYS A 672 -20.46 71.43 -23.06
C LYS A 672 -19.05 70.87 -22.79
N GLU A 673 -18.57 71.06 -21.56
CA GLU A 673 -17.31 70.50 -21.07
C GLU A 673 -17.54 69.17 -20.37
N LYS A 674 -16.45 68.44 -20.15
CA LYS A 674 -16.47 67.08 -19.61
C LYS A 674 -16.56 67.08 -18.09
#